data_AF-A0AAV5AD27-F1
#
_entry.id   AF-A0AAV5AD27-F1
#
_cell.length_a   1.000
_cell.length_b   1.000
_cell.length_c   1.000
_cell.angle_alpha   90.00
_cell.angle_beta   90.00
_cell.angle_gamma   90.00
#
_symmetry.space_group_name_H-M   'P 1'
#
loop_
_entity.id
_entity.type
_entity.pdbx_description
1 polymer ?
#
loop_
_entity_poly.entity_id
_entity_poly.type
_entity_poly.pdbx_seq_one_letter_code
_entity_poly.pdbx_strand_id
1 'polypeptide(L)'
;MAAATAVLGAMDTQAPKVAKRRKVTDRTIPSSLTESFNDSKLYCDLLEAERKLDWTMSRKKMEIQDAINKVATVHRTLRVFLSHMVEKQPWQTGGTLNMDPSSVDFTSGQNIPSWTLKVEGRILDHVSPEYQALKIPPRKFTSFLRGLVIELDRDQSMYPDSNIVEWRNPGTQPEQDGFELKRRGDVAVKARIILHLKRTPERYKLSEQLAEILDIKEDTRTGVCTALWHYIKVNGLQDKVDRKIIRLDAKLRAIVNLEQVTFQQLPELVNRCLKPSDPIVLDYYINVDPSNATGLQAYDIDIPVDDIVLKARMNAVQLATETVKQITSIDDEIGLAAQSIRNSKVKVDFLKAFADDPRSFVKTWLESQSRDLDIILGNEQGIREEDLKNSKLFSLPWADEAVSIQEGLRVTNALRAQQGTCAKSEQSTDAFQHHYPTTPLTSMGLSPGIRYIFSTMIPSLLVPPILTHALLVSFSIRLAAWYQTWKSYRSGMRRIPEFQGKWFGNLDIPFQLMNSHNKKYIGEMWIPMVKEFGTSFSIRILNDYRLCTINPLNIQRILVTDFDHYGKGKLFNDIMSSVLGRGVFNSDGDLWQFHRKAIRPFFTKDRVSDLMLYERKADLALDKMQERLDAGIPVDFQDLAGRFTLDAASEFLLGTSVNTLNAFLPFPFNHPSANRDLNGDLFTSSLSDFSTAFSRAQVIVRDRIERAPFGPLFEMKEDEVVAPMKEILSFVDPIVRNALSQRRRKVQKPEDKIVDDESTFLMHLLESTDDMKMVVDEILNILVAGRDLTASLLTSAVYFLTLHPDILARLRQEVDGVCGSSTNRLSHEILRNMKYLRAFLNETLRLVPPVPINLRESNAETSWIDDEGNQLYVPKGTRVVMNIFNMQRYEPYWGPNAHVFDPDRWLDARVQRYISNPFIFVPFNGGPRKYDRFWLQPEAQPPHTRPPPEWKDPNIEKKYGRTRMPIEQVLFRSHLTVYVDGGLWISAKETESSSPQEASL
;
A
#
# COMPACT_ATOMS: atom_id res chain seq x y z
N MET A 1 -1.89 37.13 48.75
CA MET A 1 -2.55 36.05 48.00
C MET A 1 -4.06 36.07 48.26
N ALA A 2 -4.84 36.85 47.50
CA ALA A 2 -6.31 36.82 47.55
C ALA A 2 -6.96 37.51 46.33
N ALA A 3 -6.41 38.65 45.88
CA ALA A 3 -7.00 39.45 44.78
C ALA A 3 -6.55 39.04 43.36
N ALA A 4 -5.47 38.28 43.21
CA ALA A 4 -4.92 37.90 41.90
C ALA A 4 -5.67 36.74 41.21
N THR A 5 -6.57 36.06 41.91
CA THR A 5 -7.23 34.83 41.43
C THR A 5 -8.59 35.08 40.76
N ALA A 6 -9.09 36.32 40.78
CA ALA A 6 -10.45 36.66 40.31
C ALA A 6 -10.54 37.14 38.85
N VAL A 7 -9.42 37.52 38.22
CA VAL A 7 -9.41 38.11 36.86
C VAL A 7 -9.18 37.05 35.75
N LEU A 8 -8.72 35.85 36.11
CA LEU A 8 -8.45 34.75 35.17
C LEU A 8 -9.66 33.85 34.86
N GLY A 9 -10.87 34.22 35.31
CA GLY A 9 -12.07 33.37 35.20
C GLY A 9 -13.06 33.72 34.09
N ALA A 10 -12.85 34.80 33.32
CA ALA A 10 -13.88 35.37 32.44
C ALA A 10 -13.33 35.92 31.10
N MET A 11 -12.56 35.13 30.36
CA MET A 11 -12.38 35.32 28.92
C MET A 11 -12.48 33.98 28.19
N ASP A 12 -13.67 33.73 27.64
CA ASP A 12 -13.92 32.67 26.66
C ASP A 12 -13.10 32.98 25.39
N THR A 13 -11.85 32.52 25.35
CA THR A 13 -11.06 32.52 24.11
C THR A 13 -11.60 31.43 23.21
N GLN A 14 -12.63 31.76 22.43
CA GLN A 14 -12.99 31.00 21.25
C GLN A 14 -11.73 30.83 20.40
N ALA A 15 -11.15 29.63 20.43
CA ALA A 15 -9.97 29.33 19.64
C ALA A 15 -10.23 29.73 18.18
N PRO A 16 -9.33 30.50 17.55
CA PRO A 16 -9.54 30.93 16.18
C PRO A 16 -9.72 29.68 15.32
N LYS A 17 -10.91 29.54 14.73
CA LYS A 17 -11.27 28.38 13.91
C LYS A 17 -10.18 28.21 12.87
N VAL A 18 -9.43 27.10 12.97
CA VAL A 18 -8.33 26.79 12.05
C VAL A 18 -8.82 26.99 10.62
N ALA A 19 -8.25 27.99 9.94
CA ALA A 19 -8.58 28.28 8.56
C ALA A 19 -8.21 27.04 7.75
N LYS A 20 -9.23 26.29 7.30
CA LYS A 20 -9.02 25.10 6.47
C LYS A 20 -8.21 25.52 5.25
N ARG A 21 -7.08 24.86 5.00
CA ARG A 21 -6.25 25.04 3.80
C ARG A 21 -7.17 25.20 2.57
N ARG A 22 -7.10 26.34 1.89
CA ARG A 22 -7.79 26.54 0.61
C ARG A 22 -7.20 25.55 -0.39
N LYS A 23 -8.00 24.58 -0.82
CA LYS A 23 -7.71 23.79 -2.02
C LYS A 23 -7.68 24.72 -3.24
N VAL A 24 -6.99 24.29 -4.29
CA VAL A 24 -7.02 24.90 -5.64
C VAL A 24 -8.44 24.91 -6.26
N THR A 25 -9.39 24.19 -5.66
CA THR A 25 -10.84 24.20 -6.00
C THR A 25 -11.56 25.51 -5.62
N ASP A 26 -10.88 26.65 -5.53
CA ASP A 26 -11.49 27.94 -5.25
C ASP A 26 -12.08 28.54 -6.53
N ARG A 27 -13.28 28.08 -6.90
CA ARG A 27 -14.04 28.50 -8.08
C ARG A 27 -14.48 29.98 -8.05
N THR A 28 -14.05 30.78 -7.05
CA THR A 28 -14.49 32.18 -6.90
C THR A 28 -13.63 33.15 -7.72
N ILE A 29 -14.30 34.01 -8.49
CA ILE A 29 -13.67 35.10 -9.26
C ILE A 29 -13.60 36.36 -8.37
N PRO A 30 -12.54 37.19 -8.44
CA PRO A 30 -12.46 38.47 -7.73
C PRO A 30 -13.68 39.38 -7.97
N SER A 31 -14.22 39.97 -6.90
CA SER A 31 -15.43 40.83 -6.96
C SER A 31 -15.30 42.04 -7.89
N SER A 32 -14.09 42.58 -8.05
CA SER A 32 -13.82 43.69 -8.98
C SER A 32 -14.02 43.34 -10.47
N LEU A 33 -14.03 42.05 -10.82
CA LEU A 33 -14.39 41.58 -12.16
C LEU A 33 -15.90 41.39 -12.34
N THR A 34 -16.65 41.18 -11.25
CA THR A 34 -18.11 41.01 -11.27
C THR A 34 -18.84 42.30 -11.64
N GLU A 35 -18.25 43.45 -11.33
CA GLU A 35 -18.76 44.77 -11.75
C GLU A 35 -18.29 45.18 -13.15
N SER A 36 -17.16 44.62 -13.62
CA SER A 36 -16.51 45.02 -14.88
C SER A 36 -17.04 44.27 -16.12
N PHE A 37 -17.58 43.06 -15.95
CA PHE A 37 -17.99 42.19 -17.06
C PHE A 37 -19.33 41.50 -16.77
N ASN A 38 -20.28 41.61 -17.71
CA ASN A 38 -21.64 41.07 -17.53
C ASN A 38 -21.65 39.54 -17.35
N ASP A 39 -20.77 38.82 -18.06
CA ASP A 39 -20.66 37.36 -17.99
C ASP A 39 -20.14 36.85 -16.63
N SER A 40 -19.34 37.67 -15.92
CA SER A 40 -18.88 37.35 -14.56
C SER A 40 -20.05 37.23 -13.57
N LYS A 41 -21.13 38.00 -13.79
CA LYS A 41 -22.34 37.94 -12.96
C LYS A 41 -23.13 36.65 -13.23
N LEU A 42 -23.31 36.28 -14.50
CA LEU A 42 -23.96 35.02 -14.89
C LEU A 42 -23.22 33.80 -14.31
N TYR A 43 -21.89 33.83 -14.29
CA TYR A 43 -21.09 32.79 -13.64
C TYR A 43 -21.36 32.69 -12.12
N CYS A 44 -21.47 33.82 -11.42
CA CYS A 44 -21.83 33.84 -10.00
C CYS A 44 -23.26 33.31 -9.75
N ASP A 45 -24.22 33.66 -10.60
CA ASP A 45 -25.61 33.18 -10.51
C ASP A 45 -25.69 31.65 -10.74
N LEU A 46 -24.92 31.12 -11.70
CA LEU A 46 -24.78 29.68 -11.94
C LEU A 46 -24.15 28.95 -10.74
N LEU A 47 -23.10 29.51 -10.14
CA LEU A 47 -22.46 28.96 -8.94
C LEU A 47 -23.42 28.94 -7.72
N GLU A 48 -24.35 29.89 -7.63
CA GLU A 48 -25.39 29.87 -6.60
C GLU A 48 -26.48 28.81 -6.90
N ALA A 49 -26.87 28.64 -8.16
CA ALA A 49 -27.80 27.60 -8.59
C ALA A 49 -27.23 26.19 -8.35
N GLU A 50 -25.95 25.97 -8.67
CA GLU A 50 -25.21 24.74 -8.39
C GLU A 50 -25.26 24.41 -6.88
N ARG A 51 -24.89 25.37 -6.01
CA ARG A 51 -24.93 25.18 -4.54
C ARG A 51 -26.32 24.78 -4.02
N LYS A 52 -27.39 25.32 -4.61
CA LYS A 52 -28.79 24.97 -4.25
C LYS A 52 -29.13 23.55 -4.69
N LEU A 53 -28.67 23.12 -5.86
CA LEU A 53 -28.80 21.74 -6.34
C LEU A 53 -28.01 20.76 -5.49
N ASP A 54 -26.73 21.03 -5.23
CA ASP A 54 -25.84 20.21 -4.39
C ASP A 54 -26.39 20.02 -2.97
N TRP A 55 -26.90 21.09 -2.36
CA TRP A 55 -27.54 21.01 -1.05
C TRP A 55 -28.78 20.11 -1.09
N THR A 56 -29.63 20.28 -2.11
CA THR A 56 -30.85 19.50 -2.26
C THR A 56 -30.54 18.02 -2.52
N MET A 57 -29.57 17.74 -3.39
CA MET A 57 -29.11 16.38 -3.71
C MET A 57 -28.45 15.72 -2.51
N SER A 58 -27.59 16.43 -1.78
CA SER A 58 -26.94 15.92 -0.56
C SER A 58 -27.98 15.62 0.52
N ARG A 59 -28.96 16.51 0.74
CA ARG A 59 -30.05 16.29 1.69
C ARG A 59 -30.88 15.07 1.29
N LYS A 60 -31.27 14.96 0.01
CA LYS A 60 -32.03 13.80 -0.50
C LYS A 60 -31.24 12.49 -0.42
N LYS A 61 -29.93 12.52 -0.65
CA LYS A 61 -29.04 11.37 -0.47
C LYS A 61 -28.98 10.92 0.99
N MET A 62 -28.92 11.86 1.95
CA MET A 62 -28.99 11.54 3.38
C MET A 62 -30.38 11.04 3.80
N GLU A 63 -31.47 11.62 3.29
CA GLU A 63 -32.85 11.12 3.49
C GLU A 63 -32.98 9.67 2.98
N ILE A 64 -32.44 9.36 1.80
CA ILE A 64 -32.42 7.99 1.24
C ILE A 64 -31.54 7.05 2.07
N GLN A 65 -30.36 7.51 2.51
CA GLN A 65 -29.46 6.67 3.31
C GLN A 65 -30.02 6.35 4.71
N ASP A 66 -30.71 7.29 5.35
CA ASP A 66 -31.46 7.04 6.58
C ASP A 66 -32.65 6.09 6.35
N ALA A 67 -33.34 6.21 5.21
CA ALA A 67 -34.37 5.26 4.81
C ALA A 67 -33.83 3.84 4.51
N ILE A 68 -32.62 3.71 3.95
CA ILE A 68 -31.93 2.42 3.73
C ILE A 68 -31.58 1.73 5.07
N ASN A 69 -31.16 2.53 6.05
CA ASN A 69 -30.78 2.02 7.38
C ASN A 69 -31.99 1.58 8.21
N LYS A 70 -33.19 2.04 7.87
CA LYS A 70 -34.46 1.56 8.44
C LYS A 70 -34.85 0.25 7.75
N VAL A 71 -34.71 -0.87 8.46
CA VAL A 71 -35.02 -2.21 7.93
C VAL A 71 -36.51 -2.31 7.61
N ALA A 72 -36.84 -2.20 6.32
CA ALA A 72 -38.18 -2.49 5.82
C ALA A 72 -38.43 -4.01 5.95
N THR A 73 -39.35 -4.38 6.83
CA THR A 73 -39.80 -5.77 7.01
C THR A 73 -41.18 -5.96 6.39
N VAL A 74 -41.35 -7.09 5.70
CA VAL A 74 -42.61 -7.53 5.11
C VAL A 74 -43.05 -8.79 5.85
N HIS A 75 -44.32 -8.87 6.23
CA HIS A 75 -44.87 -10.07 6.84
C HIS A 75 -44.99 -11.19 5.80
N ARG A 76 -44.53 -12.39 6.18
CA ARG A 76 -44.55 -13.61 5.37
C ARG A 76 -44.97 -14.77 6.26
N THR A 77 -45.71 -15.73 5.70
CA THR A 77 -46.18 -16.89 6.46
C THR A 77 -45.16 -18.03 6.36
N LEU A 78 -44.63 -18.44 7.52
CA LEU A 78 -43.81 -19.63 7.70
C LEU A 78 -44.72 -20.82 8.04
N ARG A 79 -44.78 -21.81 7.16
CA ARG A 79 -45.50 -23.06 7.40
C ARG A 79 -44.57 -24.08 8.05
N VAL A 80 -44.89 -24.50 9.27
CA VAL A 80 -44.21 -25.56 10.03
C VAL A 80 -44.97 -26.86 9.88
N PHE A 81 -44.28 -27.93 9.48
CA PHE A 81 -44.83 -29.28 9.38
C PHE A 81 -44.34 -30.12 10.55
N LEU A 82 -45.28 -30.69 11.29
CA LEU A 82 -45.02 -31.71 12.30
C LEU A 82 -45.49 -33.05 11.73
N SER A 83 -44.60 -34.02 11.62
CA SER A 83 -44.94 -35.37 11.21
C SER A 83 -44.25 -36.42 12.07
N HIS A 84 -44.80 -37.63 12.12
CA HIS A 84 -44.13 -38.75 12.74
C HIS A 84 -44.14 -39.98 11.83
N MET A 85 -43.17 -40.87 12.00
CA MET A 85 -43.13 -42.19 11.37
C MET A 85 -42.80 -43.24 12.43
N VAL A 86 -43.50 -44.37 12.42
CA VAL A 86 -43.28 -45.47 13.37
C VAL A 86 -42.64 -46.68 12.68
N GLU A 87 -41.64 -47.28 13.32
CA GLU A 87 -40.84 -48.39 12.80
C GLU A 87 -40.74 -49.51 13.83
N LYS A 88 -40.75 -50.77 13.34
CA LYS A 88 -40.59 -51.99 14.14
C LYS A 88 -41.63 -52.13 15.26
N GLN A 89 -42.83 -51.59 15.04
CA GLN A 89 -43.93 -51.72 15.99
C GLN A 89 -44.47 -53.16 16.02
N PRO A 90 -45.06 -53.64 17.13
CA PRO A 90 -45.49 -55.04 17.28
C PRO A 90 -46.45 -55.54 16.19
N TRP A 91 -47.23 -54.63 15.58
CA TRP A 91 -48.12 -54.92 14.46
C TRP A 91 -47.42 -54.92 13.09
N GLN A 92 -46.25 -54.29 12.95
CA GLN A 92 -45.47 -54.23 11.71
C GLN A 92 -44.57 -55.46 11.50
N THR A 93 -44.10 -56.08 12.58
CA THR A 93 -43.17 -57.24 12.54
C THR A 93 -43.86 -58.59 12.33
N GLY A 94 -45.19 -58.60 12.11
CA GLY A 94 -46.00 -59.80 11.94
C GLY A 94 -46.56 -60.30 13.26
N GLY A 95 -47.87 -60.16 13.44
CA GLY A 95 -48.53 -60.52 14.69
C GLY A 95 -48.62 -62.03 14.92
N THR A 96 -47.75 -62.56 15.79
CA THR A 96 -48.01 -63.80 16.55
C THR A 96 -47.83 -63.52 18.04
N LEU A 97 -48.83 -63.92 18.84
CA LEU A 97 -48.97 -63.58 20.27
C LEU A 97 -47.94 -64.24 21.23
N ASN A 98 -46.81 -64.73 20.70
CA ASN A 98 -45.73 -65.35 21.46
C ASN A 98 -44.36 -64.90 20.89
N MET A 99 -43.96 -63.64 21.12
CA MET A 99 -42.53 -63.31 21.08
C MET A 99 -41.88 -63.81 22.36
N ASP A 100 -41.01 -64.81 22.23
CA ASP A 100 -40.16 -65.28 23.31
C ASP A 100 -39.23 -64.13 23.76
N PRO A 101 -39.10 -63.81 25.07
CA PRO A 101 -38.30 -62.65 25.54
C PRO A 101 -36.82 -62.69 25.14
N SER A 102 -36.35 -63.85 24.67
CA SER A 102 -35.03 -64.11 24.11
C SER A 102 -34.77 -63.48 22.72
N SER A 103 -35.82 -63.03 22.02
CA SER A 103 -35.74 -62.53 20.64
C SER A 103 -35.46 -61.03 20.51
N VAL A 104 -35.42 -60.29 21.63
CA VAL A 104 -35.01 -58.87 21.69
C VAL A 104 -33.57 -58.80 22.19
N ASP A 105 -32.62 -58.71 21.27
CA ASP A 105 -31.22 -58.54 21.62
C ASP A 105 -30.91 -57.07 21.96
N PHE A 106 -30.93 -56.79 23.26
CA PHE A 106 -30.61 -55.49 23.84
C PHE A 106 -29.16 -55.03 23.56
N THR A 107 -28.26 -55.93 23.13
CA THR A 107 -26.87 -55.59 22.80
C THR A 107 -26.66 -55.20 21.34
N SER A 108 -27.43 -55.76 20.39
CA SER A 108 -27.35 -55.40 18.97
C SER A 108 -28.43 -54.43 18.48
N GLY A 109 -29.51 -54.23 19.24
CA GLY A 109 -30.54 -53.24 18.94
C GLY A 109 -31.50 -53.62 17.80
N GLN A 110 -31.54 -54.89 17.41
CA GLN A 110 -32.51 -55.40 16.45
C GLN A 110 -33.93 -55.49 17.07
N ASN A 111 -34.96 -55.33 16.23
CA ASN A 111 -36.39 -55.45 16.60
C ASN A 111 -36.94 -54.58 17.75
N ILE A 112 -36.22 -53.54 18.19
CA ILE A 112 -36.75 -52.57 19.18
C ILE A 112 -37.76 -51.60 18.52
N PRO A 113 -39.00 -51.47 19.04
CA PRO A 113 -39.98 -50.48 18.57
C PRO A 113 -39.47 -49.05 18.71
N SER A 114 -39.67 -48.25 17.66
CA SER A 114 -39.23 -46.86 17.64
C SER A 114 -40.14 -45.96 16.82
N TRP A 115 -40.00 -44.67 17.04
CA TRP A 115 -40.64 -43.64 16.24
C TRP A 115 -39.67 -42.48 15.96
N THR A 116 -39.92 -41.78 14.87
CA THR A 116 -39.17 -40.60 14.44
C THR A 116 -40.15 -39.43 14.31
N LEU A 117 -40.01 -38.42 15.17
CA LEU A 117 -40.71 -37.15 15.05
C LEU A 117 -39.91 -36.23 14.13
N LYS A 118 -40.56 -35.58 13.18
CA LYS A 118 -39.95 -34.65 12.23
C LYS A 118 -40.62 -33.29 12.30
N VAL A 119 -39.79 -32.25 12.40
CA VAL A 119 -40.20 -30.83 12.49
C VAL A 119 -39.54 -30.08 11.34
N GLU A 120 -40.26 -29.86 10.24
CA GLU A 120 -39.80 -29.09 9.07
C GLU A 120 -40.45 -27.71 9.03
N GLY A 121 -39.86 -26.75 8.30
CA GLY A 121 -40.54 -25.49 8.01
C GLY A 121 -40.12 -24.87 6.69
N ARG A 122 -41.07 -24.19 6.03
CA ARG A 122 -40.82 -23.46 4.78
C ARG A 122 -41.62 -22.17 4.72
N ILE A 123 -41.03 -21.13 4.16
CA ILE A 123 -41.73 -19.88 3.87
C ILE A 123 -42.68 -20.08 2.68
N LEU A 124 -43.90 -19.55 2.78
CA LEU A 124 -44.88 -19.56 1.69
C LEU A 124 -44.66 -18.34 0.81
N ASP A 125 -43.62 -18.37 -0.02
CA ASP A 125 -43.31 -17.28 -0.93
C ASP A 125 -44.24 -17.27 -2.14
N HIS A 126 -45.07 -16.22 -2.25
CA HIS A 126 -45.47 -15.71 -3.56
C HIS A 126 -44.22 -15.16 -4.26
N VAL A 127 -43.59 -16.00 -5.08
CA VAL A 127 -42.34 -15.65 -5.76
C VAL A 127 -42.61 -14.62 -6.85
N SER A 128 -42.30 -13.35 -6.56
CA SER A 128 -42.30 -12.28 -7.57
C SER A 128 -41.28 -12.61 -8.68
N PRO A 129 -41.58 -12.33 -9.97
CA PRO A 129 -40.63 -12.52 -11.07
C PRO A 129 -39.27 -11.84 -10.83
N GLU A 130 -39.29 -10.69 -10.14
CA GLU A 130 -38.09 -9.94 -9.78
C GLU A 130 -37.18 -10.68 -8.79
N TYR A 131 -37.76 -11.49 -7.89
CA TYR A 131 -37.00 -12.29 -6.93
C TYR A 131 -36.25 -13.43 -7.64
N GLN A 132 -36.85 -14.03 -8.67
CA GLN A 132 -36.19 -15.04 -9.50
C GLN A 132 -35.04 -14.45 -10.30
N ALA A 133 -35.20 -13.23 -10.84
CA ALA A 133 -34.15 -12.53 -11.58
C ALA A 133 -32.88 -12.29 -10.75
N LEU A 134 -33.02 -12.12 -9.43
CA LEU A 134 -31.90 -11.88 -8.50
C LEU A 134 -31.13 -13.16 -8.08
N LYS A 135 -31.60 -14.36 -8.45
CA LYS A 135 -30.94 -15.66 -8.16
C LYS A 135 -30.55 -15.89 -6.69
N ILE A 136 -31.32 -15.37 -5.74
CA ILE A 136 -31.02 -15.45 -4.30
C ILE A 136 -31.50 -16.82 -3.76
N PRO A 137 -30.67 -17.58 -3.02
CA PRO A 137 -31.09 -18.85 -2.44
C PRO A 137 -32.21 -18.66 -1.40
N PRO A 138 -33.18 -19.59 -1.30
CA PRO A 138 -34.25 -19.51 -0.30
C PRO A 138 -33.70 -19.66 1.12
N ARG A 139 -34.20 -18.84 2.06
CA ARG A 139 -33.84 -18.93 3.48
C ARG A 139 -34.36 -20.23 4.09
N LYS A 140 -33.50 -20.91 4.85
CA LYS A 140 -33.76 -22.21 5.49
C LYS A 140 -34.54 -22.06 6.79
N PHE A 141 -35.26 -23.10 7.23
CA PHE A 141 -36.08 -23.06 8.46
C PHE A 141 -35.34 -22.55 9.69
N THR A 142 -34.13 -23.07 9.95
CA THR A 142 -33.33 -22.66 11.12
C THR A 142 -32.85 -21.22 11.08
N SER A 143 -32.88 -20.54 9.92
CA SER A 143 -32.54 -19.12 9.80
C SER A 143 -33.51 -18.22 10.58
N PHE A 144 -34.76 -18.67 10.73
CA PHE A 144 -35.85 -17.98 11.43
C PHE A 144 -35.93 -18.36 12.93
N LEU A 145 -35.12 -19.30 13.40
CA LEU A 145 -35.14 -19.81 14.76
C LEU A 145 -33.89 -19.42 15.55
N ARG A 146 -34.12 -18.93 16.78
CA ARG A 146 -33.10 -18.77 17.83
C ARG A 146 -32.88 -20.10 18.55
N GLY A 147 -33.95 -20.87 18.74
CA GLY A 147 -33.94 -22.19 19.36
C GLY A 147 -35.25 -22.93 19.19
N LEU A 148 -35.20 -24.23 19.46
CA LEU A 148 -36.28 -25.21 19.40
C LEU A 148 -36.16 -26.08 20.64
N VAL A 149 -37.23 -26.23 21.41
CA VAL A 149 -37.31 -27.21 22.50
C VAL A 149 -38.44 -28.18 22.21
N ILE A 150 -38.20 -29.47 22.36
CA ILE A 150 -39.20 -30.52 22.27
C ILE A 150 -39.29 -31.20 23.63
N GLU A 151 -40.43 -31.05 24.30
CA GLU A 151 -40.74 -31.71 25.57
C GLU A 151 -41.65 -32.92 25.29
N LEU A 152 -41.37 -34.06 25.91
CA LEU A 152 -42.05 -35.33 25.66
C LEU A 152 -42.66 -35.85 26.96
N ASP A 153 -43.97 -36.07 26.95
CA ASP A 153 -44.73 -36.60 28.08
C ASP A 153 -44.63 -38.14 28.09
N ARG A 154 -43.59 -38.66 28.74
CA ARG A 154 -43.33 -40.11 28.91
C ARG A 154 -42.75 -40.42 30.28
N ASP A 155 -42.93 -41.64 30.75
CA ASP A 155 -42.32 -42.11 31.99
C ASP A 155 -40.80 -42.33 31.81
N GLN A 156 -40.00 -41.56 32.57
CA GLN A 156 -38.54 -41.62 32.54
C GLN A 156 -37.97 -42.85 33.26
N SER A 157 -38.78 -43.58 34.03
CA SER A 157 -38.38 -44.88 34.60
C SER A 157 -38.41 -46.01 33.57
N MET A 158 -39.25 -45.89 32.53
CA MET A 158 -39.37 -46.88 31.44
C MET A 158 -38.42 -46.59 30.28
N TYR A 159 -38.10 -45.31 30.02
CA TYR A 159 -37.23 -44.90 28.92
C TYR A 159 -36.08 -44.01 29.45
N PRO A 160 -34.80 -44.43 29.33
CA PRO A 160 -33.66 -43.68 29.87
C PRO A 160 -33.26 -42.46 29.01
N ASP A 161 -33.82 -42.30 27.81
CA ASP A 161 -33.60 -41.13 26.95
C ASP A 161 -34.23 -39.87 27.57
N SER A 162 -33.55 -38.72 27.48
CA SER A 162 -34.12 -37.44 27.94
C SER A 162 -35.44 -37.10 27.25
N ASN A 163 -36.44 -36.77 28.08
CA ASN A 163 -37.74 -36.25 27.67
C ASN A 163 -37.67 -34.85 27.06
N ILE A 164 -36.62 -34.09 27.34
CA ILE A 164 -36.42 -32.74 26.81
C ILE A 164 -35.26 -32.77 25.81
N VAL A 165 -35.50 -32.22 24.63
CA VAL A 165 -34.49 -32.01 23.58
C VAL A 165 -34.45 -30.52 23.24
N GLU A 166 -33.32 -29.88 23.52
CA GLU A 166 -33.10 -28.47 23.21
C GLU A 166 -32.06 -28.31 22.08
N TRP A 167 -32.44 -27.56 21.05
CA TRP A 167 -31.53 -27.01 20.05
C TRP A 167 -31.48 -25.49 20.20
N ARG A 168 -30.27 -24.94 20.31
CA ARG A 168 -30.00 -23.48 20.24
C ARG A 168 -29.11 -23.21 19.05
N ASN A 169 -29.39 -22.14 18.30
CA ASN A 169 -28.58 -21.75 17.16
C ASN A 169 -27.24 -21.13 17.64
N PRO A 170 -26.07 -21.76 17.40
CA PRO A 170 -24.78 -21.22 17.82
C PRO A 170 -24.20 -20.20 16.82
N GLY A 171 -24.88 -19.93 15.70
CA GLY A 171 -24.42 -19.06 14.62
C GLY A 171 -23.34 -19.65 13.70
N THR A 172 -22.71 -20.78 14.08
CA THR A 172 -21.64 -21.46 13.33
C THR A 172 -22.06 -22.74 12.62
N GLN A 173 -23.27 -23.25 12.87
CA GLN A 173 -23.80 -24.43 12.17
C GLN A 173 -24.46 -24.05 10.83
N PRO A 174 -24.37 -24.90 9.79
CA PRO A 174 -25.07 -24.67 8.53
C PRO A 174 -26.59 -24.71 8.75
N GLU A 175 -27.32 -23.84 8.04
CA GLU A 175 -28.78 -23.75 8.18
C GLU A 175 -29.49 -24.95 7.55
N GLN A 176 -30.58 -25.41 8.19
CA GLN A 176 -31.32 -26.63 7.85
C GLN A 176 -32.82 -26.34 7.67
N ASP A 177 -33.54 -27.20 6.93
CA ASP A 177 -34.99 -27.07 6.70
C ASP A 177 -35.86 -27.78 7.75
N GLY A 178 -35.26 -28.61 8.62
CA GLY A 178 -35.98 -29.33 9.65
C GLY A 178 -35.09 -30.13 10.59
N PHE A 179 -35.72 -30.71 11.62
CA PHE A 179 -35.11 -31.54 12.64
C PHE A 179 -35.78 -32.91 12.69
N GLU A 180 -35.00 -33.96 12.90
CA GLU A 180 -35.48 -35.34 13.07
C GLU A 180 -35.08 -35.86 14.45
N LEU A 181 -36.07 -36.38 15.19
CA LEU A 181 -35.92 -36.87 16.56
C LEU A 181 -36.40 -38.33 16.62
N LYS A 182 -35.44 -39.26 16.57
CA LYS A 182 -35.70 -40.70 16.74
C LYS A 182 -35.60 -41.09 18.22
N ARG A 183 -36.58 -41.85 18.70
CA ARG A 183 -36.68 -42.38 20.07
C ARG A 183 -37.26 -43.79 20.07
N ARG A 184 -36.93 -44.56 21.10
CA ARG A 184 -37.57 -45.86 21.37
C ARG A 184 -38.95 -45.62 21.99
N GLY A 185 -39.90 -46.52 21.69
CA GLY A 185 -41.26 -46.44 22.20
C GLY A 185 -42.30 -47.13 21.33
N ASP A 186 -43.25 -47.75 22.01
CA ASP A 186 -44.40 -48.52 21.53
C ASP A 186 -45.74 -47.92 22.00
N VAL A 187 -45.70 -46.96 22.94
CA VAL A 187 -46.86 -46.22 23.46
C VAL A 187 -46.96 -44.84 22.80
N ALA A 188 -48.20 -44.34 22.64
CA ALA A 188 -48.45 -42.98 22.16
C ALA A 188 -47.93 -41.92 23.15
N VAL A 189 -47.31 -40.86 22.63
CA VAL A 189 -46.63 -39.81 23.43
C VAL A 189 -47.11 -38.43 23.01
N LYS A 190 -47.46 -37.59 24.00
CA LYS A 190 -47.68 -36.16 23.75
C LYS A 190 -46.34 -35.45 23.66
N ALA A 191 -46.13 -34.70 22.58
CA ALA A 191 -44.96 -33.85 22.36
C ALA A 191 -45.38 -32.37 22.34
N ARG A 192 -44.67 -31.53 23.09
CA ARG A 192 -44.81 -30.07 23.05
C ARG A 192 -43.60 -29.48 22.34
N ILE A 193 -43.84 -28.82 21.21
CA ILE A 193 -42.81 -28.19 20.38
C ILE A 193 -42.82 -26.69 20.66
N ILE A 194 -41.73 -26.18 21.20
CA ILE A 194 -41.56 -24.77 21.61
C ILE A 194 -40.57 -24.10 20.65
N LEU A 195 -41.05 -23.15 19.86
CA LEU A 195 -40.29 -22.41 18.85
C LEU A 195 -39.92 -21.01 19.35
N HIS A 196 -38.62 -20.76 19.52
CA HIS A 196 -38.11 -19.41 19.79
C HIS A 196 -37.73 -18.74 18.46
N LEU A 197 -38.58 -17.82 17.97
CA LEU A 197 -38.32 -17.07 16.74
C LEU A 197 -37.12 -16.12 16.89
N LYS A 198 -36.29 -16.05 15.85
CA LYS A 198 -35.18 -15.09 15.72
C LYS A 198 -35.70 -13.79 15.12
N ARG A 199 -35.95 -12.79 15.97
CA ARG A 199 -36.33 -11.43 15.55
C ARG A 199 -35.07 -10.54 15.50
N THR A 200 -34.88 -9.82 14.40
CA THR A 200 -33.75 -8.90 14.20
C THR A 200 -34.29 -7.53 13.77
N PRO A 201 -34.13 -6.45 14.56
CA PRO A 201 -33.59 -6.41 15.93
C PRO A 201 -34.43 -7.24 16.93
N GLU A 202 -33.80 -7.65 18.05
CA GLU A 202 -34.50 -8.38 19.11
C GLU A 202 -35.65 -7.55 19.69
N ARG A 203 -36.82 -8.17 19.81
CA ARG A 203 -38.00 -7.61 20.49
C ARG A 203 -38.19 -8.30 21.84
N TYR A 204 -38.62 -7.52 22.81
CA TYR A 204 -38.85 -7.93 24.19
C TYR A 204 -40.29 -7.61 24.57
N LYS A 205 -40.87 -8.45 25.41
CA LYS A 205 -42.20 -8.25 26.01
C LYS A 205 -42.04 -7.37 27.24
N LEU A 206 -42.83 -6.30 27.36
CA LEU A 206 -42.75 -5.39 28.49
C LEU A 206 -43.44 -6.03 29.72
N SER A 207 -43.06 -5.59 30.92
CA SER A 207 -43.87 -5.83 32.11
C SER A 207 -45.26 -5.20 31.93
N GLU A 208 -46.29 -5.87 32.43
CA GLU A 208 -47.70 -5.49 32.26
C GLU A 208 -47.96 -4.02 32.67
N GLN A 209 -47.38 -3.61 33.79
CA GLN A 209 -47.44 -2.23 34.30
C GLN A 209 -46.78 -1.19 33.37
N LEU A 210 -45.66 -1.54 32.71
CA LEU A 210 -44.99 -0.62 31.77
C LEU A 210 -45.67 -0.63 30.40
N ALA A 211 -46.21 -1.78 29.99
CA ALA A 211 -46.99 -1.92 28.76
C ALA A 211 -48.26 -1.07 28.79
N GLU A 212 -48.96 -1.00 29.93
CA GLU A 212 -50.13 -0.16 30.13
C GLU A 212 -49.81 1.35 30.08
N ILE A 213 -48.65 1.77 30.60
CA ILE A 213 -48.23 3.18 30.59
C ILE A 213 -47.82 3.65 29.18
N LEU A 214 -47.13 2.79 28.43
CA LEU A 214 -46.58 3.13 27.11
C LEU A 214 -47.46 2.73 25.93
N ASP A 215 -48.54 1.96 26.17
CA ASP A 215 -49.38 1.29 25.17
C ASP A 215 -48.58 0.40 24.19
N ILE A 216 -47.56 -0.29 24.72
CA ILE A 216 -46.63 -1.14 23.94
C ILE A 216 -46.53 -2.52 24.58
N LYS A 217 -46.98 -3.56 23.88
CA LYS A 217 -46.89 -4.96 24.36
C LYS A 217 -45.53 -5.60 24.08
N GLU A 218 -44.98 -5.40 22.88
CA GLU A 218 -43.67 -5.88 22.46
C GLU A 218 -42.95 -4.88 21.56
N ASP A 219 -41.70 -4.55 21.87
CA ASP A 219 -40.85 -3.69 21.04
C ASP A 219 -39.35 -3.96 21.30
N THR A 220 -38.49 -3.35 20.51
CA THR A 220 -37.04 -3.25 20.69
C THR A 220 -36.69 -2.44 21.94
N ARG A 221 -35.57 -2.77 22.59
CA ARG A 221 -35.04 -2.00 23.74
C ARG A 221 -34.93 -0.50 23.43
N THR A 222 -34.48 -0.15 22.23
CA THR A 222 -34.34 1.24 21.75
C THR A 222 -35.68 1.94 21.56
N GLY A 223 -36.69 1.24 21.05
CA GLY A 223 -38.05 1.75 20.92
C GLY A 223 -38.70 2.01 22.28
N VAL A 224 -38.61 1.05 23.21
CA VAL A 224 -39.11 1.23 24.60
C VAL A 224 -38.43 2.39 25.32
N CYS A 225 -37.09 2.53 25.22
CA CYS A 225 -36.38 3.69 25.77
C CYS A 225 -36.87 5.02 25.16
N THR A 226 -37.19 5.02 23.87
CA THR A 226 -37.64 6.20 23.14
C THR A 226 -39.09 6.56 23.47
N ALA A 227 -39.98 5.57 23.64
CA ALA A 227 -41.35 5.75 24.10
C ALA A 227 -41.38 6.27 25.55
N LEU A 228 -40.57 5.69 26.44
CA LEU A 228 -40.41 6.16 27.82
C LEU A 228 -39.88 7.60 27.88
N TRP A 229 -38.93 7.95 27.00
CA TRP A 229 -38.44 9.33 26.89
C TRP A 229 -39.50 10.31 26.40
N HIS A 230 -40.33 9.92 25.43
CA HIS A 230 -41.47 10.73 25.00
C HIS A 230 -42.48 10.92 26.14
N TYR A 231 -42.81 9.86 26.90
CA TYR A 231 -43.67 9.95 28.08
C TYR A 231 -43.12 10.96 29.12
N ILE A 232 -41.81 10.87 29.43
CA ILE A 232 -41.12 11.79 30.34
C ILE A 232 -41.17 13.24 29.84
N LYS A 233 -41.07 13.45 28.52
CA LYS A 233 -41.16 14.79 27.90
C LYS A 233 -42.57 15.36 27.89
N VAL A 234 -43.58 14.58 27.49
CA VAL A 234 -44.99 14.99 27.43
C VAL A 234 -45.49 15.35 28.83
N ASN A 235 -45.16 14.55 29.85
CA ASN A 235 -45.55 14.79 31.23
C ASN A 235 -44.63 15.77 32.00
N GLY A 236 -43.63 16.36 31.34
CA GLY A 236 -42.76 17.39 31.94
C GLY A 236 -41.90 16.91 33.12
N LEU A 237 -41.57 15.62 33.18
CA LEU A 237 -40.95 14.97 34.34
C LEU A 237 -39.43 15.21 34.47
N GLN A 238 -38.80 15.77 33.44
CA GLN A 238 -37.39 16.18 33.48
C GLN A 238 -37.25 17.51 34.25
N ASP A 239 -36.29 17.57 35.18
CA ASP A 239 -36.02 18.80 35.93
C ASP A 239 -35.56 19.94 35.00
N LYS A 240 -36.08 21.15 35.27
CA LYS A 240 -35.82 22.35 34.44
C LYS A 240 -34.45 22.95 34.71
N VAL A 241 -33.89 22.75 35.90
CA VAL A 241 -32.59 23.29 36.34
C VAL A 241 -31.49 22.29 36.05
N ASP A 242 -31.58 21.06 36.59
CA ASP A 242 -30.65 19.98 36.23
C ASP A 242 -31.30 18.95 35.30
N ARG A 243 -31.09 19.14 34.00
CA ARG A 243 -31.59 18.23 32.95
C ARG A 243 -31.09 16.78 33.07
N LYS A 244 -30.15 16.46 33.97
CA LYS A 244 -29.76 15.07 34.25
C LYS A 244 -30.78 14.33 35.12
N ILE A 245 -31.59 15.04 35.90
CA ILE A 245 -32.52 14.49 36.88
C ILE A 245 -33.93 14.40 36.30
N ILE A 246 -34.60 13.27 36.57
CA ILE A 246 -35.98 12.98 36.16
C ILE A 246 -36.75 12.60 37.42
N ARG A 247 -37.83 13.32 37.71
CA ARG A 247 -38.68 13.09 38.88
C ARG A 247 -39.83 12.18 38.45
N LEU A 248 -39.95 11.00 39.04
CA LEU A 248 -40.93 10.00 38.60
C LEU A 248 -42.34 10.36 39.08
N ASP A 249 -43.33 10.20 38.20
CA ASP A 249 -44.75 10.35 38.55
C ASP A 249 -45.26 9.17 39.40
N ALA A 250 -46.51 9.19 39.83
CA ALA A 250 -47.07 8.09 40.63
C ALA A 250 -47.03 6.72 39.91
N LYS A 251 -47.15 6.71 38.57
CA LYS A 251 -47.19 5.48 37.76
C LYS A 251 -45.81 4.86 37.62
N LEU A 252 -44.78 5.64 37.27
CA LEU A 252 -43.40 5.17 37.15
C LEU A 252 -42.79 4.85 38.53
N ARG A 253 -43.19 5.57 39.60
CA ARG A 253 -42.80 5.23 40.98
C ARG A 253 -43.28 3.84 41.38
N ALA A 254 -44.48 3.42 40.99
CA ALA A 254 -45.01 2.09 41.30
C ALA A 254 -44.20 0.95 40.67
N ILE A 255 -43.50 1.19 39.55
CA ILE A 255 -42.69 0.20 38.83
C ILE A 255 -41.24 0.19 39.35
N VAL A 256 -40.66 1.38 39.55
CA VAL A 256 -39.22 1.55 39.81
C VAL A 256 -38.90 1.61 41.31
N ASN A 257 -39.87 1.98 42.14
CA ASN A 257 -39.74 2.22 43.58
C ASN A 257 -38.63 3.24 43.96
N LEU A 258 -38.46 4.28 43.13
CA LEU A 258 -37.55 5.42 43.35
C LEU A 258 -38.27 6.73 43.04
N GLU A 259 -38.03 7.80 43.80
CA GLU A 259 -38.67 9.10 43.53
C GLU A 259 -38.03 9.88 42.38
N GLN A 260 -36.73 9.71 42.18
CA GLN A 260 -35.94 10.39 41.16
C GLN A 260 -34.87 9.48 40.55
N VAL A 261 -34.55 9.72 39.29
CA VAL A 261 -33.64 8.88 38.48
C VAL A 261 -32.75 9.78 37.63
N THR A 262 -31.49 9.39 37.45
CA THR A 262 -30.57 10.07 36.53
C THR A 262 -30.78 9.58 35.10
N PHE A 263 -30.71 10.45 34.09
CA PHE A 263 -30.89 10.11 32.67
C PHE A 263 -30.06 8.88 32.22
N GLN A 264 -28.83 8.74 32.74
CA GLN A 264 -27.95 7.59 32.45
C GLN A 264 -28.49 6.23 32.93
N GLN A 265 -29.36 6.22 33.94
CA GLN A 265 -29.94 5.00 34.53
C GLN A 265 -31.21 4.54 33.80
N LEU A 266 -31.81 5.35 32.91
CA LEU A 266 -33.02 4.98 32.16
C LEU A 266 -32.89 3.64 31.40
N PRO A 267 -31.79 3.34 30.66
CA PRO A 267 -31.65 2.06 29.95
C PRO A 267 -31.58 0.85 30.90
N GLU A 268 -31.01 1.03 32.09
CA GLU A 268 -30.95 -0.03 33.12
C GLU A 268 -32.33 -0.32 33.71
N LEU A 269 -33.14 0.71 33.95
CA LEU A 269 -34.52 0.55 34.41
C LEU A 269 -35.40 -0.12 33.35
N VAL A 270 -35.27 0.27 32.09
CA VAL A 270 -35.94 -0.41 30.98
C VAL A 270 -35.56 -1.88 30.96
N ASN A 271 -34.26 -2.21 31.03
CA ASN A 271 -33.80 -3.61 31.04
C ASN A 271 -34.42 -4.47 32.17
N ARG A 272 -34.67 -3.91 33.36
CA ARG A 272 -35.35 -4.63 34.45
C ARG A 272 -36.83 -4.92 34.15
N CYS A 273 -37.45 -4.15 33.26
CA CYS A 273 -38.85 -4.27 32.87
C CYS A 273 -39.06 -5.07 31.58
N LEU A 274 -37.99 -5.55 30.93
CA LEU A 274 -38.05 -6.34 29.70
C LEU A 274 -37.97 -7.84 30.00
N LYS A 275 -38.91 -8.61 29.46
CA LYS A 275 -38.92 -10.07 29.41
C LYS A 275 -38.64 -10.55 27.97
N PRO A 276 -38.12 -11.77 27.76
CA PRO A 276 -38.11 -12.35 26.42
C PRO A 276 -39.54 -12.42 25.85
N SER A 277 -39.66 -12.27 24.53
CA SER A 277 -40.93 -12.50 23.80
C SER A 277 -41.39 -13.95 23.98
N ASP A 278 -42.70 -14.17 24.09
CA ASP A 278 -43.26 -15.50 24.35
C ASP A 278 -42.93 -16.44 23.17
N PRO A 279 -42.49 -17.70 23.42
CA PRO A 279 -42.29 -18.67 22.35
C PRO A 279 -43.61 -19.18 21.80
N ILE A 280 -43.58 -19.67 20.56
CA ILE A 280 -44.74 -20.36 19.96
C ILE A 280 -44.74 -21.80 20.44
N VAL A 281 -45.84 -22.23 21.06
CA VAL A 281 -46.00 -23.59 21.59
C VAL A 281 -47.00 -24.35 20.72
N LEU A 282 -46.57 -25.48 20.16
CA LEU A 282 -47.38 -26.38 19.34
C LEU A 282 -47.49 -27.74 20.06
N ASP A 283 -48.70 -28.15 20.40
CA ASP A 283 -48.98 -29.47 20.97
C ASP A 283 -49.22 -30.49 19.84
N TYR A 284 -48.48 -31.60 19.87
CA TYR A 284 -48.57 -32.69 18.88
C TYR A 284 -48.68 -34.05 19.57
N TYR A 285 -49.44 -34.97 18.97
CA TYR A 285 -49.58 -36.34 19.49
C TYR A 285 -48.91 -37.33 18.54
N ILE A 286 -47.98 -38.10 19.06
CA ILE A 286 -47.30 -39.19 18.35
C ILE A 286 -48.13 -40.45 18.61
N ASN A 287 -48.83 -40.92 17.57
CA ASN A 287 -49.66 -42.10 17.63
C ASN A 287 -48.86 -43.31 17.14
N VAL A 288 -49.07 -44.47 17.76
CA VAL A 288 -48.35 -45.70 17.41
C VAL A 288 -49.27 -46.75 16.77
N ASP A 289 -50.57 -46.48 16.78
CA ASP A 289 -51.60 -47.35 16.21
C ASP A 289 -51.53 -47.44 14.67
N PRO A 290 -51.87 -48.61 14.09
CA PRO A 290 -51.81 -48.83 12.64
C PRO A 290 -52.73 -47.92 11.82
N SER A 291 -53.77 -47.33 12.42
CA SER A 291 -54.71 -46.41 11.77
C SER A 291 -54.14 -45.00 11.53
N ASN A 292 -53.05 -44.62 12.21
CA ASN A 292 -52.45 -43.28 12.11
C ASN A 292 -50.93 -43.33 12.26
N ALA A 293 -50.29 -44.32 11.62
CA ALA A 293 -48.85 -44.58 11.66
C ALA A 293 -47.96 -43.48 11.03
N THR A 294 -48.58 -42.54 10.31
CA THR A 294 -47.93 -41.35 9.75
C THR A 294 -48.81 -40.11 9.90
N GLY A 295 -48.83 -39.52 11.09
CA GLY A 295 -49.43 -38.20 11.29
C GLY A 295 -48.68 -37.10 10.53
N LEU A 296 -49.42 -36.15 9.95
CA LEU A 296 -48.91 -34.91 9.38
C LEU A 296 -49.84 -33.75 9.79
N GLN A 297 -49.29 -32.74 10.46
CA GLN A 297 -49.98 -31.48 10.77
C GLN A 297 -49.16 -30.30 10.25
N ALA A 298 -49.84 -29.23 9.84
CA ALA A 298 -49.22 -28.01 9.34
C ALA A 298 -49.73 -26.79 10.13
N TYR A 299 -48.81 -25.94 10.57
CA TYR A 299 -49.08 -24.73 11.33
C TYR A 299 -48.53 -23.51 10.58
N ASP A 300 -49.37 -22.51 10.35
CA ASP A 300 -48.98 -21.27 9.68
C ASP A 300 -48.65 -20.18 10.72
N ILE A 301 -47.46 -19.60 10.60
CA ILE A 301 -46.90 -18.63 11.54
C ILE A 301 -46.47 -17.38 10.76
N ASP A 302 -47.06 -16.22 11.05
CA ASP A 302 -46.65 -14.97 10.41
C ASP A 302 -45.36 -14.41 11.02
N ILE A 303 -44.35 -14.25 10.17
CA ILE A 303 -43.02 -13.73 10.53
C ILE A 303 -42.67 -12.47 9.73
N PRO A 304 -42.07 -11.44 10.36
CA PRO A 304 -41.50 -10.31 9.63
C PRO A 304 -40.15 -10.70 9.02
N VAL A 305 -39.98 -10.51 7.71
CA VAL A 305 -38.76 -10.83 6.94
C VAL A 305 -38.28 -9.58 6.21
N ASP A 306 -36.96 -9.39 6.08
CA ASP A 306 -36.38 -8.24 5.39
C ASP A 306 -36.78 -8.21 3.90
N ASP A 307 -37.14 -7.04 3.36
CA ASP A 307 -37.32 -6.89 1.91
C ASP A 307 -35.97 -6.81 1.18
N ILE A 308 -35.52 -7.96 0.67
CA ILE A 308 -34.27 -8.10 -0.06
C ILE A 308 -34.31 -7.37 -1.41
N VAL A 309 -35.47 -7.27 -2.06
CA VAL A 309 -35.64 -6.64 -3.37
C VAL A 309 -35.55 -5.13 -3.24
N LEU A 310 -36.26 -4.55 -2.27
CA LEU A 310 -36.18 -3.13 -1.96
C LEU A 310 -34.75 -2.74 -1.57
N LYS A 311 -34.09 -3.53 -0.70
CA LYS A 311 -32.70 -3.31 -0.30
C LYS A 311 -31.73 -3.34 -1.49
N ALA A 312 -31.91 -4.27 -2.43
CA ALA A 312 -31.10 -4.34 -3.65
C ALA A 312 -31.29 -3.10 -4.55
N ARG A 313 -32.54 -2.66 -4.76
CA ARG A 313 -32.86 -1.44 -5.54
C ARG A 313 -32.23 -0.19 -4.92
N MET A 314 -32.34 -0.02 -3.60
CA MET A 314 -31.79 1.16 -2.92
C MET A 314 -30.25 1.18 -2.92
N ASN A 315 -29.59 0.01 -2.83
CA ASN A 315 -28.14 -0.09 -2.99
C ASN A 315 -27.68 0.28 -4.41
N ALA A 316 -28.43 -0.10 -5.45
CA ALA A 316 -28.10 0.27 -6.84
C ALA A 316 -28.08 1.80 -7.05
N VAL A 317 -28.99 2.54 -6.40
CA VAL A 317 -29.04 4.01 -6.45
C VAL A 317 -27.79 4.66 -5.82
N GLN A 318 -27.14 4.01 -4.85
CA GLN A 318 -25.88 4.51 -4.27
C GLN A 318 -24.65 4.30 -5.17
N LEU A 319 -24.70 3.40 -6.16
CA LEU A 319 -23.54 2.92 -6.92
C LEU A 319 -23.23 3.72 -8.20
N ALA A 320 -23.96 4.79 -8.49
CA ALA A 320 -23.68 5.72 -9.59
C ALA A 320 -22.40 6.56 -9.33
N THR A 321 -21.25 5.90 -9.38
CA THR A 321 -19.92 6.45 -9.06
C THR A 321 -19.18 6.99 -10.29
N GLU A 322 -19.63 6.67 -11.50
CA GLU A 322 -18.99 7.12 -12.75
C GLU A 322 -19.21 8.61 -13.00
N THR A 323 -20.41 9.13 -12.75
CA THR A 323 -20.74 10.56 -12.88
C THR A 323 -19.94 11.44 -11.90
N VAL A 324 -19.71 10.95 -10.68
CA VAL A 324 -18.93 11.67 -9.65
C VAL A 324 -17.50 11.92 -10.11
N LYS A 325 -16.87 10.97 -10.82
CA LYS A 325 -15.52 11.14 -11.37
C LYS A 325 -15.46 12.21 -12.47
N GLN A 326 -16.47 12.26 -13.33
CA GLN A 326 -16.59 13.26 -14.39
C GLN A 326 -16.78 14.66 -13.81
N ILE A 327 -17.67 14.81 -12.82
CA ILE A 327 -17.88 16.08 -12.10
C ILE A 327 -16.57 16.57 -11.47
N THR A 328 -15.83 15.71 -10.75
CA THR A 328 -14.54 16.13 -10.18
C THR A 328 -13.49 16.53 -11.22
N SER A 329 -13.51 15.96 -12.43
CA SER A 329 -12.61 16.39 -13.50
C SER A 329 -12.95 17.79 -14.02
N ILE A 330 -14.24 18.08 -14.20
CA ILE A 330 -14.74 19.38 -14.64
C ILE A 330 -14.50 20.44 -13.56
N ASP A 331 -14.65 20.09 -12.28
CA ASP A 331 -14.38 20.96 -11.14
C ASP A 331 -12.93 21.43 -11.07
N ASP A 332 -11.98 20.51 -11.35
CA ASP A 332 -10.55 20.83 -11.40
C ASP A 332 -10.24 21.75 -12.60
N GLU A 333 -10.88 21.55 -13.76
CA GLU A 333 -10.77 22.45 -14.93
C GLU A 333 -11.32 23.85 -14.64
N ILE A 334 -12.49 23.96 -13.98
CA ILE A 334 -13.06 25.25 -13.55
C ILE A 334 -12.15 25.95 -12.53
N GLY A 335 -11.55 25.21 -11.59
CA GLY A 335 -10.58 25.74 -10.63
C GLY A 335 -9.35 26.34 -11.32
N LEU A 336 -8.77 25.64 -12.29
CA LEU A 336 -7.64 26.12 -13.08
C LEU A 336 -7.99 27.37 -13.90
N ALA A 337 -9.18 27.42 -14.50
CA ALA A 337 -9.66 28.59 -15.23
C ALA A 337 -9.84 29.81 -14.30
N ALA A 338 -10.46 29.64 -13.14
CA ALA A 338 -10.63 30.70 -12.15
C ALA A 338 -9.27 31.22 -11.62
N GLN A 339 -8.29 30.35 -11.42
CA GLN A 339 -6.92 30.74 -11.05
C GLN A 339 -6.22 31.51 -12.17
N SER A 340 -6.37 31.10 -13.43
CA SER A 340 -5.83 31.82 -14.59
C SER A 340 -6.39 33.24 -14.73
N ILE A 341 -7.71 33.40 -14.53
CA ILE A 341 -8.38 34.71 -14.48
C ILE A 341 -7.83 35.57 -13.34
N ARG A 342 -7.66 34.99 -12.15
CA ARG A 342 -7.10 35.67 -10.97
C ARG A 342 -5.67 36.15 -11.21
N ASN A 343 -4.80 35.30 -11.77
CA ASN A 343 -3.43 35.64 -12.13
C ASN A 343 -3.37 36.74 -13.20
N SER A 344 -4.27 36.70 -14.19
CA SER A 344 -4.39 37.72 -15.23
C SER A 344 -4.84 39.07 -14.65
N LYS A 345 -5.79 39.07 -13.71
CA LYS A 345 -6.22 40.28 -12.99
C LYS A 345 -5.07 40.90 -12.18
N VAL A 346 -4.28 40.09 -11.46
CA VAL A 346 -3.09 40.57 -10.73
C VAL A 346 -2.08 41.23 -11.67
N LYS A 347 -1.83 40.66 -12.86
CA LYS A 347 -0.95 41.29 -13.88
C LYS A 347 -1.51 42.61 -14.37
N VAL A 348 -2.81 42.69 -14.66
CA VAL A 348 -3.47 43.93 -15.09
C VAL A 348 -3.41 45.00 -13.98
N ASP A 349 -3.64 44.63 -12.73
CA ASP A 349 -3.59 45.55 -11.60
C ASP A 349 -2.17 46.04 -11.31
N PHE A 350 -1.16 45.18 -11.41
CA PHE A 350 0.26 45.55 -11.33
C PHE A 350 0.65 46.55 -12.41
N LEU A 351 0.28 46.27 -13.67
CA LEU A 351 0.59 47.16 -14.80
C LEU A 351 -0.17 48.49 -14.73
N LYS A 352 -1.41 48.49 -14.22
CA LYS A 352 -2.17 49.72 -13.95
C LYS A 352 -1.53 50.54 -12.85
N ALA A 353 -1.21 49.94 -11.70
CA ALA A 353 -0.57 50.64 -10.59
C ALA A 353 0.80 51.26 -10.99
N PHE A 354 1.55 50.58 -11.87
CA PHE A 354 2.76 51.15 -12.49
C PHE A 354 2.46 52.29 -13.47
N ALA A 355 1.38 52.20 -14.25
CA ALA A 355 0.99 53.27 -15.19
C ALA A 355 0.43 54.52 -14.48
N ASP A 356 -0.26 54.34 -13.35
CA ASP A 356 -0.92 55.41 -12.58
C ASP A 356 0.10 56.27 -11.80
N ASP A 357 1.09 55.67 -11.11
CA ASP A 357 2.24 56.38 -10.51
C ASP A 357 3.52 55.52 -10.57
N PRO A 358 4.28 55.58 -11.68
CA PRO A 358 5.50 54.76 -11.83
C PRO A 358 6.59 55.12 -10.83
N ARG A 359 6.63 56.35 -10.30
CA ARG A 359 7.71 56.80 -9.42
C ARG A 359 7.51 56.27 -8.00
N SER A 360 6.31 56.39 -7.46
CA SER A 360 6.00 55.82 -6.14
C SER A 360 5.98 54.29 -6.23
N PHE A 361 5.39 53.73 -7.30
CA PHE A 361 5.34 52.28 -7.50
C PHE A 361 6.73 51.63 -7.51
N VAL A 362 7.68 52.12 -8.31
CA VAL A 362 9.04 51.54 -8.35
C VAL A 362 9.75 51.67 -7.00
N LYS A 363 9.56 52.78 -6.27
CA LYS A 363 10.13 52.95 -4.94
C LYS A 363 9.56 51.93 -3.95
N THR A 364 8.23 51.82 -3.85
CA THR A 364 7.57 50.86 -2.97
C THR A 364 7.87 49.41 -3.36
N TRP A 365 8.00 49.12 -4.65
CA TRP A 365 8.37 47.79 -5.14
C TRP A 365 9.80 47.42 -4.73
N LEU A 366 10.79 48.31 -4.94
CA LEU A 366 12.17 48.09 -4.47
C LEU A 366 12.24 47.93 -2.94
N GLU A 367 11.50 48.76 -2.19
CA GLU A 367 11.39 48.62 -0.74
C GLU A 367 10.75 47.29 -0.31
N SER A 368 9.78 46.76 -1.05
CA SER A 368 9.20 45.43 -0.81
C SER A 368 10.22 44.34 -1.09
N GLN A 369 10.81 44.33 -2.29
CA GLN A 369 11.74 43.28 -2.70
C GLN A 369 12.99 43.22 -1.82
N SER A 370 13.47 44.36 -1.29
CA SER A 370 14.53 44.38 -0.28
C SER A 370 14.10 43.67 1.01
N ARG A 371 12.90 43.97 1.54
CA ARG A 371 12.38 43.33 2.76
C ARG A 371 12.11 41.84 2.55
N ASP A 372 11.54 41.47 1.39
CA ASP A 372 11.28 40.09 1.02
C ASP A 372 12.60 39.30 0.97
N LEU A 373 13.68 39.89 0.41
CA LEU A 373 15.02 39.31 0.38
C LEU A 373 15.64 39.19 1.79
N ASP A 374 15.53 40.21 2.63
CA ASP A 374 16.04 40.18 4.02
C ASP A 374 15.36 39.07 4.84
N ILE A 375 14.06 38.86 4.63
CA ILE A 375 13.27 37.77 5.23
C ILE A 375 13.74 36.40 4.70
N ILE A 376 13.92 36.25 3.39
CA ILE A 376 14.41 34.99 2.77
C ILE A 376 15.81 34.61 3.25
N LEU A 377 16.70 35.60 3.46
CA LEU A 377 18.06 35.39 3.96
C LEU A 377 18.12 35.11 5.48
N GLY A 378 17.01 35.22 6.20
CA GLY A 378 16.96 35.01 7.65
C GLY A 378 17.68 36.10 8.46
N ASN A 379 17.84 37.29 7.87
CA ASN A 379 18.47 38.43 8.54
C ASN A 379 17.48 39.07 9.53
N GLU A 380 17.40 38.54 10.75
CA GLU A 380 16.58 39.09 11.86
C GLU A 380 17.02 40.49 12.36
N GLN A 381 17.95 41.16 11.67
CA GLN A 381 18.29 42.55 11.98
C GLN A 381 17.21 43.49 11.42
N GLY A 382 16.20 43.78 12.24
CA GLY A 382 15.18 44.80 11.96
C GLY A 382 15.71 46.26 11.91
N ILE A 383 17.03 46.44 11.77
CA ILE A 383 17.74 47.71 11.67
C ILE A 383 18.79 47.53 10.57
N ARG A 384 18.73 48.35 9.52
CA ARG A 384 19.68 48.28 8.40
C ARG A 384 21.08 48.69 8.85
N GLU A 385 22.13 48.13 8.25
CA GLU A 385 23.51 48.52 8.57
C GLU A 385 23.78 50.03 8.41
N GLU A 386 23.12 50.71 7.48
CA GLU A 386 23.21 52.17 7.33
C GLU A 386 22.63 52.91 8.55
N ASP A 387 21.53 52.42 9.11
CA ASP A 387 20.93 52.99 10.32
C ASP A 387 21.81 52.71 11.56
N LEU A 388 22.47 51.53 11.62
CA LEU A 388 23.49 51.20 12.64
C LEU A 388 24.76 52.06 12.54
N LYS A 389 25.03 52.69 11.39
CA LYS A 389 26.14 53.65 11.20
C LYS A 389 25.74 55.09 11.60
N ASN A 390 24.46 55.33 11.92
CA ASN A 390 23.93 56.65 12.27
C ASN A 390 23.89 56.85 13.80
N SER A 391 24.68 57.79 14.32
CA SER A 391 24.75 58.08 15.76
C SER A 391 23.41 58.46 16.40
N LYS A 392 22.45 58.98 15.62
CA LYS A 392 21.10 59.31 16.10
C LYS A 392 20.33 58.10 16.60
N LEU A 393 20.59 56.91 16.06
CA LEU A 393 19.92 55.67 16.47
C LEU A 393 20.23 55.33 17.94
N PHE A 394 21.47 55.53 18.36
CA PHE A 394 21.96 55.25 19.72
C PHE A 394 21.67 56.38 20.73
N SER A 395 21.15 57.52 20.28
CA SER A 395 20.65 58.60 21.14
C SER A 395 19.17 58.48 21.52
N LEU A 396 18.52 57.36 21.16
CA LEU A 396 17.12 57.11 21.45
C LEU A 396 16.95 56.45 22.84
N PRO A 397 15.86 56.71 23.59
CA PRO A 397 15.69 56.24 24.96
C PRO A 397 15.79 54.72 25.18
N TRP A 398 15.47 53.92 24.15
CA TRP A 398 15.58 52.46 24.21
C TRP A 398 17.02 51.96 24.42
N ALA A 399 18.03 52.75 24.03
CA ALA A 399 19.43 52.37 24.16
C ALA A 399 19.87 52.30 25.63
N ASP A 400 19.47 53.29 26.44
CA ASP A 400 19.75 53.31 27.88
C ASP A 400 19.03 52.15 28.60
N GLU A 401 17.77 51.88 28.25
CA GLU A 401 17.02 50.74 28.77
C GLU A 401 17.71 49.41 28.42
N ALA A 402 18.08 49.20 27.15
CA ALA A 402 18.75 47.99 26.69
C ALA A 402 20.10 47.77 27.39
N VAL A 403 20.91 48.82 27.57
CA VAL A 403 22.19 48.75 28.31
C VAL A 403 21.94 48.40 29.79
N SER A 404 20.93 49.01 30.43
CA SER A 404 20.60 48.74 31.83
C SER A 404 20.15 47.28 32.06
N ILE A 405 19.37 46.72 31.13
CA ILE A 405 18.92 45.32 31.16
C ILE A 405 20.12 44.37 30.98
N GLN A 406 21.03 44.70 30.05
CA GLN A 406 22.21 43.88 29.75
C GLN A 406 23.20 43.82 30.92
N GLU A 407 23.50 44.95 31.57
CA GLU A 407 24.34 44.95 32.79
C GLU A 407 23.59 44.32 33.98
N GLY A 408 22.28 44.50 34.10
CA GLY A 408 21.46 43.79 35.09
C GLY A 408 21.57 42.26 34.96
N LEU A 409 21.50 41.72 33.74
CA LEU A 409 21.73 40.31 33.45
C LEU A 409 23.18 39.89 33.78
N ARG A 410 24.18 40.73 33.47
CA ARG A 410 25.59 40.46 33.75
C ARG A 410 25.87 40.35 35.25
N VAL A 411 25.34 41.28 36.05
CA VAL A 411 25.42 41.27 37.52
C VAL A 411 24.67 40.07 38.12
N THR A 412 23.47 39.76 37.60
CA THR A 412 22.68 38.60 38.08
C THR A 412 23.40 37.27 37.84
N ASN A 413 24.09 37.13 36.70
CA ASN A 413 24.90 35.94 36.40
C ASN A 413 26.17 35.85 37.28
N ALA A 414 26.81 36.98 37.59
CA ALA A 414 27.94 37.01 38.54
C ALA A 414 27.51 36.61 39.97
N LEU A 415 26.34 37.07 40.43
CA LEU A 415 25.77 36.69 41.74
C LEU A 415 25.43 35.18 41.81
N ARG A 416 24.87 34.60 40.73
CA ARG A 416 24.65 33.14 40.64
C ARG A 416 25.95 32.34 40.73
N ALA A 417 27.04 32.83 40.12
CA ALA A 417 28.34 32.16 40.19
C ALA A 417 28.91 32.14 41.62
N GLN A 418 28.71 33.22 42.40
CA GLN A 418 29.12 33.27 43.81
C GLN A 418 28.25 32.42 44.76
N GLN A 419 26.96 32.25 44.48
CA GLN A 419 26.09 31.39 45.29
C GLN A 419 26.37 29.88 45.05
N GLY A 420 26.80 29.50 43.85
CA GLY A 420 27.09 28.10 43.50
C GLY A 420 28.29 27.48 44.21
N THR A 421 29.23 28.28 44.74
CA THR A 421 30.47 27.80 45.39
C THR A 421 30.33 27.51 46.87
N CYS A 422 29.26 27.93 47.54
CA CYS A 422 29.07 27.75 48.99
C CYS A 422 28.29 26.48 49.36
N ALA A 423 27.68 25.78 48.39
CA ALA A 423 26.72 24.68 48.62
C ALA A 423 27.19 23.29 48.12
N LYS A 424 28.51 23.09 47.92
CA LYS A 424 29.08 21.79 47.49
C LYS A 424 30.30 21.39 48.32
N SER A 425 30.07 21.13 49.60
CA SER A 425 31.01 20.44 50.48
C SER A 425 30.32 19.39 51.35
N GLU A 426 29.35 18.65 50.78
CA GLU A 426 28.80 17.41 51.34
C GLU A 426 28.10 16.61 50.25
N GLN A 427 28.04 15.28 50.42
CA GLN A 427 27.45 14.28 49.52
C GLN A 427 28.09 14.11 48.13
N SER A 428 29.15 13.29 48.11
CA SER A 428 29.60 12.54 46.95
C SER A 428 29.14 11.07 47.03
N THR A 429 28.16 10.67 46.23
CA THR A 429 27.98 9.29 45.71
C THR A 429 26.91 9.26 44.62
N ASP A 430 26.94 8.22 43.78
CA ASP A 430 25.95 7.85 42.76
C ASP A 430 25.73 8.80 41.56
N ALA A 431 26.49 8.53 40.50
CA ALA A 431 26.21 9.00 39.15
C ALA A 431 25.57 7.88 38.30
N PHE A 432 24.29 8.01 37.97
CA PHE A 432 23.62 7.13 36.99
C PHE A 432 24.01 7.55 35.55
N GLN A 433 24.69 6.67 34.83
CA GLN A 433 24.81 6.75 33.36
C GLN A 433 23.65 6.00 32.70
N HIS A 434 23.05 6.59 31.67
CA HIS A 434 22.01 5.92 30.88
C HIS A 434 22.59 4.82 29.99
N HIS A 435 21.99 3.63 30.04
CA HIS A 435 22.29 2.53 29.13
C HIS A 435 21.80 2.80 27.70
N TYR A 436 22.67 2.50 26.73
CA TYR A 436 22.26 1.92 25.44
C TYR A 436 22.55 0.41 25.49
N PRO A 437 21.63 -0.47 25.04
CA PRO A 437 21.90 -1.90 24.99
C PRO A 437 22.68 -2.27 23.73
N THR A 438 24.01 -2.33 23.82
CA THR A 438 24.83 -3.09 22.87
C THR A 438 25.06 -4.49 23.45
N THR A 439 24.43 -5.52 22.89
CA THR A 439 24.75 -6.92 23.18
C THR A 439 25.94 -7.39 22.34
N PRO A 440 27.08 -7.76 22.94
CA PRO A 440 28.08 -8.57 22.27
C PRO A 440 27.71 -10.06 22.46
N LEU A 441 27.64 -10.83 21.37
CA LEU A 441 27.62 -12.29 21.48
C LEU A 441 29.06 -12.80 21.38
N THR A 442 29.48 -13.46 22.46
CA THR A 442 30.84 -13.88 22.75
C THR A 442 31.35 -14.94 21.77
N SER A 443 32.60 -14.77 21.33
CA SER A 443 33.38 -15.85 20.77
C SER A 443 33.65 -16.92 21.84
N MET A 444 33.17 -18.15 21.64
CA MET A 444 33.65 -19.31 22.39
C MET A 444 35.07 -19.65 21.93
N GLY A 445 36.07 -19.40 22.78
CA GLY A 445 37.43 -19.86 22.57
C GLY A 445 37.53 -21.38 22.73
N LEU A 446 37.87 -22.09 21.66
CA LEU A 446 38.24 -23.51 21.72
C LEU A 446 39.76 -23.65 21.82
N SER A 447 40.23 -24.53 22.71
CA SER A 447 41.65 -24.66 23.04
C SER A 447 42.46 -25.39 21.95
N PRO A 448 43.81 -25.28 21.95
CA PRO A 448 44.65 -25.80 20.87
C PRO A 448 44.56 -27.32 20.63
N GLY A 449 44.09 -28.10 21.61
CA GLY A 449 44.01 -29.56 21.50
C GLY A 449 42.99 -30.08 20.47
N ILE A 450 41.96 -29.28 20.14
CA ILE A 450 40.91 -29.69 19.20
C ILE A 450 41.42 -29.70 17.74
N ARG A 451 42.50 -28.97 17.43
CA ARG A 451 43.07 -28.92 16.08
C ARG A 451 43.80 -30.19 15.64
N TYR A 452 44.16 -31.10 16.54
CA TYR A 452 44.83 -32.36 16.19
C TYR A 452 43.86 -33.50 15.84
N ILE A 453 42.62 -33.45 16.36
CA ILE A 453 41.60 -34.48 16.10
C ILE A 453 40.98 -34.30 14.70
N PHE A 454 40.98 -33.08 14.16
CA PHE A 454 40.35 -32.76 12.87
C PHE A 454 41.16 -33.15 11.63
N SER A 455 42.42 -33.62 11.74
CA SER A 455 43.29 -33.89 10.60
C SER A 455 43.44 -35.36 10.21
N THR A 456 42.95 -36.33 10.99
CA THR A 456 43.25 -37.76 10.75
C THR A 456 42.07 -38.75 10.81
N MET A 457 40.93 -38.45 11.44
CA MET A 457 39.83 -39.44 11.60
C MET A 457 38.40 -38.91 11.32
N ILE A 458 38.16 -38.21 10.21
CA ILE A 458 36.80 -37.75 9.82
C ILE A 458 36.38 -37.98 8.34
N PRO A 459 36.64 -39.14 7.70
CA PRO A 459 35.83 -39.55 6.53
C PRO A 459 34.61 -40.43 6.84
N SER A 460 34.63 -41.21 7.93
CA SER A 460 33.65 -42.29 8.16
C SER A 460 32.51 -41.94 9.13
N LEU A 461 32.78 -41.14 10.17
CA LEU A 461 31.80 -40.82 11.22
C LEU A 461 30.76 -39.74 10.85
N LEU A 462 31.07 -38.88 9.86
CA LEU A 462 30.11 -37.87 9.35
C LEU A 462 29.18 -38.41 8.26
N VAL A 463 29.49 -39.55 7.64
CA VAL A 463 28.68 -40.11 6.55
C VAL A 463 27.27 -40.51 7.01
N PRO A 464 27.06 -41.22 8.14
CA PRO A 464 25.72 -41.51 8.64
C PRO A 464 24.84 -40.27 8.96
N PRO A 465 25.30 -39.23 9.69
CA PRO A 465 24.49 -38.04 9.91
C PRO A 465 24.25 -37.23 8.63
N ILE A 466 25.20 -37.16 7.69
CA ILE A 466 24.99 -36.48 6.40
C ILE A 466 23.96 -37.24 5.54
N LEU A 467 24.05 -38.58 5.47
CA LEU A 467 23.09 -39.39 4.71
C LEU A 467 21.69 -39.37 5.31
N THR A 468 21.57 -39.45 6.64
CA THR A 468 20.25 -39.34 7.32
C THR A 468 19.66 -37.94 7.15
N HIS A 469 20.46 -36.87 7.23
CA HIS A 469 19.98 -35.52 6.95
C HIS A 469 19.56 -35.34 5.48
N ALA A 470 20.31 -35.90 4.52
CA ALA A 470 19.96 -35.89 3.10
C ALA A 470 18.68 -36.70 2.81
N LEU A 471 18.46 -37.82 3.51
CA LEU A 471 17.22 -38.60 3.43
C LEU A 471 16.03 -37.84 4.04
N LEU A 472 16.21 -37.17 5.17
CA LEU A 472 15.18 -36.32 5.78
C LEU A 472 14.80 -35.13 4.89
N VAL A 473 15.78 -34.48 4.25
CA VAL A 473 15.54 -33.41 3.26
C VAL A 473 14.86 -33.97 2.01
N SER A 474 15.29 -35.13 1.49
CA SER A 474 14.61 -35.80 0.37
C SER A 474 13.16 -36.14 0.69
N PHE A 475 12.90 -36.63 1.91
CA PHE A 475 11.56 -36.90 2.40
C PHE A 475 10.72 -35.62 2.56
N SER A 476 11.27 -34.54 3.12
CA SER A 476 10.55 -33.27 3.26
C SER A 476 10.19 -32.66 1.90
N ILE A 477 11.09 -32.73 0.92
CA ILE A 477 10.84 -32.28 -0.46
C ILE A 477 9.69 -33.07 -1.09
N ARG A 478 9.73 -34.41 -0.99
CA ARG A 478 8.68 -35.28 -1.52
C ARG A 478 7.34 -35.07 -0.82
N LEU A 479 7.35 -34.90 0.51
CA LEU A 479 6.15 -34.62 1.30
C LEU A 479 5.54 -33.25 0.94
N ALA A 480 6.36 -32.22 0.77
CA ALA A 480 5.91 -30.90 0.33
C ALA A 480 5.33 -30.92 -1.09
N ALA A 481 5.98 -31.61 -2.03
CA ALA A 481 5.48 -31.77 -3.40
C ALA A 481 4.16 -32.59 -3.45
N TRP A 482 4.05 -33.64 -2.63
CA TRP A 482 2.82 -34.41 -2.46
C TRP A 482 1.70 -33.55 -1.87
N TYR A 483 1.98 -32.78 -0.81
CA TYR A 483 1.01 -31.91 -0.15
C TYR A 483 0.49 -30.80 -1.08
N GLN A 484 1.37 -30.18 -1.85
CA GLN A 484 0.99 -29.20 -2.90
C GLN A 484 0.11 -29.84 -3.97
N THR A 485 0.44 -31.06 -4.41
CA THR A 485 -0.35 -31.81 -5.39
C THR A 485 -1.73 -32.20 -4.85
N TRP A 486 -1.80 -32.66 -3.60
CA TRP A 486 -3.07 -32.97 -2.92
C TRP A 486 -3.95 -31.72 -2.77
N LYS A 487 -3.36 -30.57 -2.41
CA LYS A 487 -4.09 -29.29 -2.36
C LYS A 487 -4.58 -28.83 -3.73
N SER A 488 -3.77 -28.94 -4.80
CA SER A 488 -4.23 -28.54 -6.14
C SER A 488 -5.44 -29.38 -6.59
N TYR A 489 -5.39 -30.72 -6.39
CA TYR A 489 -6.53 -31.60 -6.65
C TYR A 489 -7.76 -31.25 -5.81
N ARG A 490 -7.60 -31.03 -4.50
CA ARG A 490 -8.71 -30.66 -3.60
C ARG A 490 -9.39 -29.34 -3.99
N SER A 491 -8.63 -28.40 -4.56
CA SER A 491 -9.11 -27.10 -4.98
C SER A 491 -9.59 -27.04 -6.44
N GLY A 492 -9.56 -28.16 -7.18
CA GLY A 492 -9.96 -28.22 -8.59
C GLY A 492 -9.04 -27.48 -9.56
N MET A 493 -7.82 -27.13 -9.13
CA MET A 493 -6.85 -26.36 -9.91
C MET A 493 -5.70 -27.24 -10.43
N ARG A 494 -5.15 -26.91 -11.59
CA ARG A 494 -3.96 -27.58 -12.13
C ARG A 494 -2.72 -27.21 -11.31
N ARG A 495 -1.78 -28.14 -11.16
CA ARG A 495 -0.44 -27.86 -10.59
C ARG A 495 0.41 -27.13 -11.64
N ILE A 496 1.14 -26.10 -11.22
CA ILE A 496 2.10 -25.39 -12.07
C ILE A 496 3.23 -26.37 -12.49
N PRO A 497 3.60 -26.44 -13.79
CA PRO A 497 4.69 -27.31 -14.25
C PRO A 497 6.00 -27.01 -13.55
N GLU A 498 6.74 -28.03 -13.11
CA GLU A 498 7.93 -27.88 -12.27
C GLU A 498 9.21 -28.33 -13.00
N PHE A 499 10.11 -27.38 -13.28
CA PHE A 499 11.41 -27.64 -13.88
C PHE A 499 12.29 -28.50 -12.96
N GLN A 500 12.89 -29.55 -13.51
CA GLN A 500 13.79 -30.45 -12.80
C GLN A 500 15.24 -30.17 -13.19
N GLY A 501 16.07 -29.92 -12.19
CA GLY A 501 17.52 -29.76 -12.34
C GLY A 501 18.23 -31.11 -12.51
N LYS A 502 19.51 -31.05 -12.89
CA LYS A 502 20.36 -32.23 -13.10
C LYS A 502 21.00 -32.76 -11.83
N TRP A 503 21.16 -31.94 -10.80
CA TRP A 503 21.78 -32.33 -9.53
C TRP A 503 20.72 -32.59 -8.45
N PHE A 504 21.09 -33.35 -7.43
CA PHE A 504 20.18 -33.64 -6.31
C PHE A 504 19.62 -32.35 -5.71
N GLY A 505 18.29 -32.29 -5.56
CA GLY A 505 17.60 -31.11 -5.04
C GLY A 505 17.71 -29.87 -5.93
N ASN A 506 18.02 -30.04 -7.22
CA ASN A 506 18.20 -28.99 -8.22
C ASN A 506 19.30 -27.96 -7.85
N LEU A 507 20.32 -28.40 -7.12
CA LEU A 507 21.46 -27.55 -6.72
C LEU A 507 22.27 -27.02 -7.90
N ASP A 508 22.15 -27.62 -9.08
CA ASP A 508 22.73 -27.10 -10.32
C ASP A 508 22.10 -25.78 -10.77
N ILE A 509 20.87 -25.45 -10.34
CA ILE A 509 20.18 -24.22 -10.73
C ILE A 509 20.84 -22.98 -10.09
N PRO A 510 21.12 -22.91 -8.77
CA PRO A 510 21.97 -21.88 -8.18
C PRO A 510 23.33 -21.70 -8.88
N PHE A 511 24.05 -22.79 -9.16
CA PHE A 511 25.34 -22.69 -9.86
C PHE A 511 25.19 -22.21 -11.31
N GLN A 512 24.12 -22.60 -12.00
CA GLN A 512 23.78 -22.09 -13.34
C GLN A 512 23.38 -20.61 -13.30
N LEU A 513 22.65 -20.14 -12.29
CA LEU A 513 22.34 -18.73 -12.05
C LEU A 513 23.65 -17.93 -11.93
N MET A 514 24.50 -18.29 -10.95
CA MET A 514 25.77 -17.60 -10.68
C MET A 514 26.72 -17.60 -11.90
N ASN A 515 26.83 -18.72 -12.62
CA ASN A 515 27.67 -18.82 -13.82
C ASN A 515 27.04 -18.11 -15.04
N SER A 516 25.70 -18.06 -15.13
CA SER A 516 25.01 -17.30 -16.17
C SER A 516 25.21 -15.80 -15.99
N HIS A 517 25.15 -15.28 -14.77
CA HIS A 517 25.36 -13.87 -14.48
C HIS A 517 26.69 -13.35 -15.04
N ASN A 518 27.73 -14.19 -15.02
CA ASN A 518 29.08 -13.82 -15.46
C ASN A 518 29.39 -14.07 -16.94
N LYS A 519 28.54 -14.77 -17.70
CA LYS A 519 28.87 -15.23 -19.07
C LYS A 519 27.72 -15.19 -20.08
N LYS A 520 26.50 -14.89 -19.65
CA LYS A 520 25.26 -15.03 -20.45
C LYS A 520 24.44 -13.74 -20.45
N TYR A 521 23.58 -13.59 -21.45
CA TYR A 521 22.70 -12.43 -21.55
C TYR A 521 21.59 -12.48 -20.48
N ILE A 522 21.13 -11.31 -20.03
CA ILE A 522 20.08 -11.19 -19.02
C ILE A 522 18.85 -12.02 -19.44
N GLY A 523 18.36 -12.87 -18.55
CA GLY A 523 17.17 -13.69 -18.80
C GLY A 523 17.34 -14.86 -19.78
N GLU A 524 18.53 -15.11 -20.36
CA GLU A 524 18.76 -16.20 -21.34
C GLU A 524 18.27 -17.55 -20.83
N MET A 525 18.58 -17.89 -19.57
CA MET A 525 18.25 -19.18 -18.98
C MET A 525 16.74 -19.49 -18.93
N TRP A 526 15.89 -18.46 -19.01
CA TRP A 526 14.43 -18.64 -19.00
C TRP A 526 13.88 -18.98 -20.39
N ILE A 527 14.59 -18.68 -21.48
CA ILE A 527 14.07 -18.88 -22.84
C ILE A 527 13.75 -20.37 -23.11
N PRO A 528 14.61 -21.35 -22.77
CA PRO A 528 14.26 -22.77 -22.90
C PRO A 528 13.08 -23.17 -22.00
N MET A 529 13.06 -22.71 -20.74
CA MET A 529 11.99 -23.06 -19.79
C MET A 529 10.63 -22.53 -20.23
N VAL A 530 10.55 -21.30 -20.76
CA VAL A 530 9.31 -20.73 -21.32
C VAL A 530 8.85 -21.51 -22.56
N LYS A 531 9.80 -21.98 -23.39
CA LYS A 531 9.49 -22.76 -24.59
C LYS A 531 8.99 -24.18 -24.27
N GLU A 532 9.45 -24.77 -23.15
CA GLU A 532 9.10 -26.13 -22.73
C GLU A 532 7.85 -26.19 -21.84
N PHE A 533 7.68 -25.21 -20.93
CA PHE A 533 6.63 -25.24 -19.88
C PHE A 533 5.58 -24.12 -20.02
N GLY A 534 5.67 -23.27 -21.04
CA GLY A 534 4.78 -22.12 -21.24
C GLY A 534 5.19 -20.89 -20.41
N THR A 535 4.33 -19.87 -20.39
CA THR A 535 4.65 -18.57 -19.79
C THR A 535 4.72 -18.56 -18.26
N SER A 536 4.25 -19.63 -17.61
CA SER A 536 4.23 -19.75 -16.14
C SER A 536 4.61 -21.16 -15.69
N PHE A 537 5.72 -21.27 -14.96
CA PHE A 537 6.29 -22.53 -14.49
C PHE A 537 6.82 -22.37 -13.06
N SER A 538 7.35 -23.43 -12.46
CA SER A 538 7.94 -23.42 -11.13
C SER A 538 9.34 -24.04 -11.11
N ILE A 539 10.16 -23.55 -10.18
CA ILE A 539 11.50 -24.05 -9.89
C ILE A 539 11.53 -24.40 -8.41
N ARG A 540 11.99 -25.61 -8.09
CA ARG A 540 12.28 -26.01 -6.71
C ARG A 540 13.78 -26.10 -6.50
N ILE A 541 14.30 -25.62 -5.38
CA ILE A 541 15.71 -25.72 -4.97
C ILE A 541 15.71 -26.23 -3.52
N LEU A 542 16.06 -27.49 -3.30
CA LEU A 542 15.79 -28.20 -2.04
C LEU A 542 14.31 -28.02 -1.60
N ASN A 543 14.06 -27.52 -0.38
CA ASN A 543 12.72 -27.24 0.16
C ASN A 543 12.13 -25.90 -0.34
N ASP A 544 12.91 -25.05 -1.01
CA ASP A 544 12.47 -23.74 -1.48
C ASP A 544 11.75 -23.86 -2.83
N TYR A 545 10.49 -23.43 -2.87
CA TYR A 545 9.63 -23.49 -4.05
C TYR A 545 9.39 -22.07 -4.59
N ARG A 546 9.74 -21.86 -5.86
CA ARG A 546 9.61 -20.57 -6.56
C ARG A 546 8.68 -20.75 -7.76
N LEU A 547 7.76 -19.81 -7.96
CA LEU A 547 6.95 -19.69 -9.15
C LEU A 547 7.54 -18.61 -10.06
N CYS A 548 7.51 -18.86 -11.36
CA CYS A 548 8.20 -18.11 -12.38
C CYS A 548 7.19 -17.75 -13.47
N THR A 549 7.03 -16.47 -13.82
CA THR A 549 6.07 -16.06 -14.85
C THR A 549 6.53 -14.89 -15.72
N ILE A 550 6.14 -14.96 -17.00
CA ILE A 550 6.14 -13.86 -17.98
C ILE A 550 4.72 -13.57 -18.50
N ASN A 551 3.69 -14.14 -17.86
CA ASN A 551 2.30 -13.97 -18.29
C ASN A 551 1.77 -12.60 -17.80
N PRO A 552 1.32 -11.71 -18.71
CA PRO A 552 0.90 -10.35 -18.35
C PRO A 552 -0.32 -10.33 -17.43
N LEU A 553 -1.22 -11.33 -17.52
CA LEU A 553 -2.42 -11.42 -16.68
C LEU A 553 -2.07 -11.89 -15.26
N ASN A 554 -1.11 -12.81 -15.11
CA ASN A 554 -0.58 -13.17 -13.79
C ASN A 554 0.19 -11.99 -13.16
N ILE A 555 0.96 -11.24 -13.96
CA ILE A 555 1.68 -10.03 -13.51
C ILE A 555 0.68 -8.92 -13.12
N GLN A 556 -0.39 -8.70 -13.88
CA GLN A 556 -1.51 -7.84 -13.50
C GLN A 556 -2.14 -8.27 -12.17
N ARG A 557 -2.32 -9.57 -11.97
CA ARG A 557 -2.88 -10.11 -10.74
C ARG A 557 -1.97 -9.86 -9.54
N ILE A 558 -0.67 -10.09 -9.69
CA ILE A 558 0.34 -9.87 -8.63
C ILE A 558 0.48 -8.38 -8.27
N LEU A 559 0.46 -7.49 -9.27
CA LEU A 559 0.74 -6.07 -9.08
C LEU A 559 -0.49 -5.19 -8.81
N VAL A 560 -1.71 -5.66 -9.17
CA VAL A 560 -2.94 -4.85 -9.09
C VAL A 560 -4.13 -5.62 -8.53
N THR A 561 -4.55 -6.74 -9.15
CA THR A 561 -5.86 -7.35 -8.84
C THR A 561 -5.91 -8.01 -7.46
N ASP A 562 -4.86 -8.77 -7.11
CA ASP A 562 -4.71 -9.51 -5.85
C ASP A 562 -3.56 -8.89 -5.02
N PHE A 563 -3.35 -7.57 -5.08
CA PHE A 563 -2.17 -6.91 -4.50
C PHE A 563 -1.89 -7.32 -3.04
N ASP A 564 -2.92 -7.35 -2.18
CA ASP A 564 -2.77 -7.71 -0.76
C ASP A 564 -2.38 -9.19 -0.54
N HIS A 565 -2.58 -10.05 -1.54
CA HIS A 565 -2.12 -11.44 -1.52
C HIS A 565 -0.61 -11.60 -1.81
N TYR A 566 0.12 -10.53 -2.13
CA TYR A 566 1.55 -10.60 -2.49
C TYR A 566 2.42 -9.57 -1.74
N GLY A 567 3.21 -10.06 -0.78
CA GLY A 567 4.23 -9.26 -0.09
C GLY A 567 5.61 -9.37 -0.75
N LYS A 568 6.62 -8.77 -0.13
CA LYS A 568 8.04 -9.02 -0.41
C LYS A 568 8.48 -10.36 0.16
N GLY A 569 7.98 -10.72 1.34
CA GLY A 569 8.27 -11.98 2.01
C GLY A 569 9.49 -11.89 2.92
N LYS A 570 9.51 -12.71 3.97
CA LYS A 570 10.48 -12.57 5.07
C LYS A 570 11.93 -12.62 4.59
N LEU A 571 12.28 -13.61 3.76
CA LEU A 571 13.65 -13.82 3.30
C LEU A 571 14.16 -12.64 2.43
N PHE A 572 13.29 -12.00 1.65
CA PHE A 572 13.66 -10.80 0.90
C PHE A 572 13.90 -9.62 1.84
N ASN A 573 13.02 -9.41 2.82
CA ASN A 573 13.14 -8.33 3.79
C ASN A 573 14.40 -8.50 4.66
N ASP A 574 14.68 -9.72 5.13
CA ASP A 574 15.90 -10.05 5.89
C ASP A 574 17.17 -9.69 5.09
N ILE A 575 17.28 -10.12 3.81
CA ILE A 575 18.43 -9.81 2.94
C ILE A 575 18.56 -8.29 2.69
N MET A 576 17.46 -7.63 2.33
CA MET A 576 17.46 -6.20 2.00
C MET A 576 17.69 -5.30 3.22
N SER A 577 17.35 -5.76 4.44
CA SER A 577 17.47 -4.96 5.67
C SER A 577 18.89 -4.50 5.99
N SER A 578 19.89 -5.23 5.50
CA SER A 578 21.32 -4.88 5.65
C SER A 578 21.73 -3.61 4.89
N VAL A 579 20.99 -3.21 3.84
CA VAL A 579 21.30 -2.04 3.00
C VAL A 579 20.17 -1.00 3.04
N LEU A 580 18.91 -1.42 3.04
CA LEU A 580 17.73 -0.55 2.99
C LEU A 580 16.95 -0.49 4.32
N GLY A 581 17.48 -1.09 5.39
CA GLY A 581 16.92 -0.96 6.75
C GLY A 581 15.48 -1.47 6.86
N ARG A 582 14.52 -0.59 7.21
CA ARG A 582 13.08 -0.88 7.25
C ARG A 582 12.23 0.05 6.36
N GLY A 583 12.81 0.68 5.33
CA GLY A 583 12.10 1.65 4.48
C GLY A 583 11.08 1.07 3.49
N VAL A 584 10.58 1.92 2.58
CA VAL A 584 9.47 1.57 1.68
C VAL A 584 9.70 0.40 0.72
N PHE A 585 10.94 0.00 0.39
CA PHE A 585 11.20 -1.09 -0.57
C PHE A 585 11.29 -2.50 0.03
N ASN A 586 11.47 -2.60 1.35
CA ASN A 586 11.62 -3.85 2.11
C ASN A 586 10.70 -3.95 3.34
N SER A 587 9.64 -3.15 3.36
CA SER A 587 8.51 -3.26 4.28
C SER A 587 7.28 -3.87 3.59
N ASP A 588 6.43 -4.53 4.38
CA ASP A 588 5.16 -5.13 3.97
C ASP A 588 4.02 -4.60 4.87
N GLY A 589 2.77 -4.72 4.40
CA GLY A 589 1.57 -4.42 5.20
C GLY A 589 1.47 -2.98 5.71
N ASP A 590 1.05 -2.81 6.96
CA ASP A 590 0.79 -1.50 7.58
C ASP A 590 2.03 -0.58 7.61
N LEU A 591 3.22 -1.15 7.79
CA LEU A 591 4.48 -0.40 7.76
C LEU A 591 4.68 0.21 6.36
N TRP A 592 4.55 -0.59 5.30
CA TRP A 592 4.63 -0.10 3.92
C TRP A 592 3.57 0.98 3.63
N GLN A 593 2.35 0.82 4.13
CA GLN A 593 1.30 1.83 3.99
C GLN A 593 1.67 3.14 4.71
N PHE A 594 2.28 3.07 5.89
CA PHE A 594 2.80 4.23 6.62
C PHE A 594 3.86 4.99 5.79
N HIS A 595 4.91 4.30 5.34
CA HIS A 595 5.95 4.91 4.49
C HIS A 595 5.35 5.56 3.24
N ARG A 596 4.51 4.82 2.49
CA ARG A 596 3.87 5.33 1.27
C ARG A 596 2.96 6.53 1.53
N LYS A 597 2.30 6.61 2.69
CA LYS A 597 1.46 7.73 3.10
C LYS A 597 2.28 8.99 3.44
N ALA A 598 3.45 8.84 4.05
CA ALA A 598 4.39 9.94 4.32
C ALA A 598 5.04 10.50 3.04
N ILE A 599 5.37 9.62 2.08
CA ILE A 599 6.05 10.01 0.82
C ILE A 599 5.10 10.65 -0.20
N ARG A 600 3.85 10.16 -0.30
CA ARG A 600 2.90 10.54 -1.35
C ARG A 600 2.67 12.06 -1.57
N PRO A 601 2.63 12.94 -0.55
CA PRO A 601 2.42 14.37 -0.76
C PRO A 601 3.49 15.06 -1.62
N PHE A 602 4.73 14.53 -1.61
CA PHE A 602 5.88 15.12 -2.30
C PHE A 602 5.92 14.85 -3.80
N PHE A 603 5.30 13.75 -4.23
CA PHE A 603 5.15 13.39 -5.65
C PHE A 603 3.83 13.90 -6.24
N THR A 604 3.33 15.03 -5.71
CA THR A 604 2.23 15.78 -6.32
C THR A 604 2.71 16.52 -7.56
N LYS A 605 1.82 16.68 -8.54
CA LYS A 605 2.13 17.28 -9.85
C LYS A 605 2.83 18.64 -9.71
N ASP A 606 2.38 19.45 -8.76
CA ASP A 606 2.82 20.83 -8.59
C ASP A 606 4.29 20.93 -8.14
N ARG A 607 4.78 19.99 -7.31
CA ARG A 607 6.21 19.92 -6.92
C ARG A 607 7.08 19.23 -7.97
N VAL A 608 6.56 18.19 -8.64
CA VAL A 608 7.26 17.52 -9.75
C VAL A 608 7.37 18.41 -11.01
N SER A 609 6.80 19.62 -10.98
CA SER A 609 6.85 20.60 -12.06
C SER A 609 8.07 21.55 -12.02
N ASP A 610 8.99 21.41 -11.05
CA ASP A 610 10.24 22.17 -11.06
C ASP A 610 11.21 21.66 -12.13
N LEU A 611 10.97 22.07 -13.37
CA LEU A 611 11.84 21.80 -14.50
C LEU A 611 13.16 22.58 -14.41
N MET A 612 13.22 23.69 -13.66
CA MET A 612 14.42 24.53 -13.51
C MET A 612 15.54 23.80 -12.76
N LEU A 613 15.19 23.00 -11.75
CA LEU A 613 16.14 22.14 -11.05
C LEU A 613 16.82 21.14 -11.99
N TYR A 614 16.02 20.47 -12.82
CA TYR A 614 16.54 19.46 -13.75
C TYR A 614 17.35 20.10 -14.90
N GLU A 615 16.92 21.26 -15.41
CA GLU A 615 17.64 22.07 -16.41
C GLU A 615 19.03 22.45 -15.86
N ARG A 616 19.10 23.12 -14.69
CA ARG A 616 20.37 23.50 -14.03
C ARG A 616 21.34 22.35 -13.80
N LYS A 617 20.84 21.16 -13.43
CA LYS A 617 21.69 19.97 -13.21
C LYS A 617 22.10 19.29 -14.52
N ALA A 618 21.27 19.37 -15.56
CA ALA A 618 21.60 18.87 -16.88
C ALA A 618 22.70 19.72 -17.51
N ASP A 619 22.59 21.05 -17.45
CA ASP A 619 23.61 22.00 -17.93
C ASP A 619 24.97 21.69 -17.29
N LEU A 620 25.04 21.61 -15.96
CA LEU A 620 26.28 21.26 -15.24
C LEU A 620 26.88 19.89 -15.64
N ALA A 621 26.04 18.92 -15.98
CA ALA A 621 26.48 17.61 -16.46
C ALA A 621 26.96 17.66 -17.91
N LEU A 622 26.33 18.48 -18.76
CA LEU A 622 26.72 18.72 -20.15
C LEU A 622 28.02 19.52 -20.25
N ASP A 623 28.20 20.58 -19.45
CA ASP A 623 29.45 21.36 -19.38
C ASP A 623 30.66 20.47 -19.07
N LYS A 624 30.53 19.61 -18.05
CA LYS A 624 31.57 18.64 -17.66
C LYS A 624 31.80 17.53 -18.68
N MET A 625 30.77 17.19 -19.46
CA MET A 625 30.91 16.28 -20.58
C MET A 625 31.68 16.97 -21.73
N GLN A 626 31.31 18.20 -22.08
CA GLN A 626 31.94 18.98 -23.15
C GLN A 626 33.43 19.24 -22.86
N GLU A 627 33.77 19.71 -21.64
CA GLU A 627 35.17 19.89 -21.19
C GLU A 627 36.05 18.64 -21.46
N ARG A 628 35.51 17.46 -21.17
CA ARG A 628 36.24 16.19 -21.35
C ARG A 628 36.36 15.76 -22.81
N LEU A 629 35.34 16.05 -23.61
CA LEU A 629 35.25 15.67 -25.02
C LEU A 629 36.04 16.60 -25.94
N ASP A 630 36.10 17.89 -25.63
CA ASP A 630 36.95 18.87 -26.32
C ASP A 630 38.44 18.55 -26.15
N ALA A 631 38.80 17.97 -24.99
CA ALA A 631 40.13 17.38 -24.75
C ALA A 631 40.38 16.07 -25.55
N GLY A 632 39.41 15.58 -26.33
CA GLY A 632 39.47 14.33 -27.08
C GLY A 632 39.40 13.06 -26.23
N ILE A 633 38.98 13.17 -24.95
CA ILE A 633 38.97 12.06 -24.01
C ILE A 633 37.54 11.48 -23.89
N PRO A 634 37.38 10.14 -23.99
CA PRO A 634 36.09 9.48 -23.79
C PRO A 634 35.50 9.71 -22.39
N VAL A 635 34.17 9.77 -22.31
CA VAL A 635 33.39 9.93 -21.06
C VAL A 635 32.65 8.64 -20.75
N ASP A 636 32.66 8.18 -19.49
CA ASP A 636 31.68 7.19 -19.01
C ASP A 636 30.35 7.90 -18.74
N PHE A 637 29.41 7.76 -19.67
CA PHE A 637 28.10 8.36 -19.52
C PHE A 637 27.27 7.72 -18.39
N GLN A 638 27.52 6.46 -18.04
CA GLN A 638 26.77 5.79 -16.98
C GLN A 638 27.06 6.42 -15.62
N ASP A 639 28.33 6.73 -15.33
CA ASP A 639 28.71 7.44 -14.10
C ASP A 639 28.19 8.90 -14.12
N LEU A 640 28.29 9.61 -15.26
CA LEU A 640 27.74 10.96 -15.41
C LEU A 640 26.22 11.00 -15.14
N ALA A 641 25.46 10.08 -15.73
CA ALA A 641 24.01 9.96 -15.50
C ALA A 641 23.69 9.56 -14.06
N GLY A 642 24.51 8.70 -13.44
CA GLY A 642 24.41 8.34 -12.03
C GLY A 642 24.59 9.53 -11.08
N ARG A 643 25.55 10.43 -11.39
CA ARG A 643 25.80 11.66 -10.62
C ARG A 643 24.70 12.71 -10.83
N PHE A 644 24.33 12.97 -12.09
CA PHE A 644 23.22 13.88 -12.43
C PHE A 644 21.92 13.53 -11.72
N THR A 645 21.52 12.26 -11.76
CA THR A 645 20.27 11.79 -11.15
C THR A 645 20.32 11.81 -9.63
N LEU A 646 21.47 11.51 -9.02
CA LEU A 646 21.68 11.61 -7.57
C LEU A 646 21.64 13.06 -7.09
N ASP A 647 22.30 13.99 -7.79
CA ASP A 647 22.34 15.42 -7.43
C ASP A 647 20.96 16.07 -7.60
N ALA A 648 20.22 15.73 -8.66
CA ALA A 648 18.85 16.21 -8.85
C ALA A 648 17.87 15.61 -7.82
N ALA A 649 17.95 14.30 -7.53
CA ALA A 649 17.08 13.66 -6.54
C ALA A 649 17.35 14.16 -5.12
N SER A 650 18.62 14.31 -4.72
CA SER A 650 18.98 14.82 -3.39
C SER A 650 18.52 16.27 -3.19
N GLU A 651 18.69 17.15 -4.18
CA GLU A 651 18.19 18.53 -4.09
C GLU A 651 16.65 18.57 -4.00
N PHE A 652 15.95 17.83 -4.87
CA PHE A 652 14.47 17.78 -4.88
C PHE A 652 13.87 17.27 -3.56
N LEU A 653 14.49 16.26 -2.94
CA LEU A 653 13.94 15.59 -1.76
C LEU A 653 14.42 16.21 -0.44
N LEU A 654 15.70 16.52 -0.36
CA LEU A 654 16.36 16.91 0.89
C LEU A 654 16.53 18.43 1.01
N GLY A 655 16.35 19.19 -0.10
CA GLY A 655 16.66 20.62 -0.20
C GLY A 655 18.15 20.91 -0.35
N THR A 656 19.00 19.87 -0.40
CA THR A 656 20.46 19.98 -0.50
C THR A 656 20.99 18.93 -1.48
N SER A 657 21.66 19.39 -2.54
CA SER A 657 22.36 18.49 -3.47
C SER A 657 23.65 17.93 -2.86
N VAL A 658 23.93 16.66 -3.14
CA VAL A 658 25.20 16.00 -2.78
C VAL A 658 26.39 16.57 -3.60
N ASN A 659 26.10 17.18 -4.76
CA ASN A 659 27.09 17.80 -5.66
C ASN A 659 28.17 16.82 -6.15
N THR A 660 27.80 15.55 -6.37
CA THR A 660 28.66 14.52 -6.94
C THR A 660 29.14 14.85 -8.35
N LEU A 661 28.40 15.68 -9.10
CA LEU A 661 28.85 16.24 -10.37
C LEU A 661 30.13 17.08 -10.21
N ASN A 662 30.34 17.77 -9.08
CA ASN A 662 31.51 18.65 -8.91
C ASN A 662 32.84 17.88 -8.95
N ALA A 663 32.86 16.61 -8.51
CA ALA A 663 34.03 15.76 -8.59
C ALA A 663 34.43 15.45 -10.06
N PHE A 664 35.65 14.95 -10.25
CA PHE A 664 36.16 14.60 -11.58
C PHE A 664 35.45 13.37 -12.16
N LEU A 665 35.30 13.34 -13.49
CA LEU A 665 34.82 12.18 -14.23
C LEU A 665 35.96 11.15 -14.38
N PRO A 666 35.67 9.84 -14.35
CA PRO A 666 36.68 8.79 -14.50
C PRO A 666 37.40 8.89 -15.85
N PHE A 667 38.63 8.37 -15.93
CA PHE A 667 39.38 8.22 -17.18
C PHE A 667 39.20 6.81 -17.74
N PRO A 668 39.18 6.62 -19.08
CA PRO A 668 39.03 5.29 -19.67
C PRO A 668 40.27 4.44 -19.39
N PHE A 669 40.10 3.12 -19.37
CA PHE A 669 41.13 2.16 -18.90
C PHE A 669 42.47 2.22 -19.66
N ASN A 670 42.45 2.77 -20.88
CA ASN A 670 43.59 2.92 -21.79
C ASN A 670 44.32 4.27 -21.65
N HIS A 671 43.83 5.19 -20.82
CA HIS A 671 44.44 6.49 -20.58
C HIS A 671 45.55 6.41 -19.49
N PRO A 672 46.67 7.16 -19.59
CA PRO A 672 47.72 7.15 -18.56
C PRO A 672 47.22 7.50 -17.14
N SER A 673 46.17 8.31 -17.05
CA SER A 673 45.51 8.71 -15.79
C SER A 673 44.36 7.78 -15.36
N ALA A 674 44.20 6.58 -15.97
CA ALA A 674 43.12 5.63 -15.64
C ALA A 674 43.03 5.25 -14.13
N ASN A 675 44.12 5.43 -13.38
CA ASN A 675 44.21 5.15 -11.95
C ASN A 675 44.70 6.36 -11.11
N ARG A 676 44.63 7.61 -11.63
CA ARG A 676 45.18 8.80 -10.95
C ARG A 676 44.25 10.01 -11.00
N ASP A 677 44.24 10.79 -9.92
CA ASP A 677 43.70 12.15 -9.92
C ASP A 677 44.69 13.16 -10.56
N LEU A 678 44.34 14.46 -10.57
CA LEU A 678 45.20 15.53 -11.09
C LEU A 678 46.48 15.78 -10.26
N ASN A 679 46.54 15.29 -9.01
CA ASN A 679 47.71 15.41 -8.14
C ASN A 679 48.64 14.18 -8.25
N GLY A 680 48.19 13.11 -8.89
CA GLY A 680 48.93 11.86 -9.10
C GLY A 680 48.60 10.75 -8.11
N ASP A 681 47.65 10.97 -7.20
CA ASP A 681 47.21 10.00 -6.20
C ASP A 681 46.18 9.00 -6.75
N LEU A 682 46.18 7.80 -6.19
CA LEU A 682 45.15 6.79 -6.45
C LEU A 682 43.79 7.30 -5.97
N PHE A 683 42.74 7.12 -6.79
CA PHE A 683 41.34 7.53 -6.56
C PHE A 683 40.95 7.67 -5.07
N THR A 684 40.99 8.90 -4.55
CA THR A 684 40.64 9.26 -3.16
C THR A 684 39.86 10.58 -3.08
N SER A 685 38.94 10.81 -4.03
CA SER A 685 37.92 11.86 -3.87
C SER A 685 36.68 11.26 -3.21
N SER A 686 36.38 11.66 -1.98
CA SER A 686 35.28 11.11 -1.16
C SER A 686 33.95 10.95 -1.91
N LEU A 687 33.56 11.92 -2.74
CA LEU A 687 32.31 11.87 -3.51
C LEU A 687 32.25 10.73 -4.57
N SER A 688 33.40 10.29 -5.09
CA SER A 688 33.50 9.10 -5.96
C SER A 688 33.37 7.80 -5.18
N ASP A 689 33.75 7.81 -3.90
CA ASP A 689 33.67 6.65 -3.01
C ASP A 689 32.22 6.30 -2.70
N PHE A 690 31.32 7.29 -2.57
CA PHE A 690 29.87 7.05 -2.44
C PHE A 690 29.31 6.27 -3.64
N SER A 691 29.55 6.74 -4.86
CA SER A 691 29.04 6.09 -6.10
C SER A 691 29.47 4.62 -6.18
N THR A 692 30.74 4.37 -5.84
CA THR A 692 31.39 3.07 -5.89
C THR A 692 30.92 2.13 -4.77
N ALA A 693 30.89 2.62 -3.52
CA ALA A 693 30.41 1.87 -2.36
C ALA A 693 28.94 1.46 -2.52
N PHE A 694 28.10 2.38 -3.00
CA PHE A 694 26.69 2.13 -3.27
C PHE A 694 26.48 1.00 -4.29
N SER A 695 27.21 1.05 -5.42
CA SER A 695 27.16 0.00 -6.45
C SER A 695 27.62 -1.36 -5.89
N ARG A 696 28.66 -1.38 -5.04
CA ARG A 696 29.14 -2.60 -4.35
C ARG A 696 28.08 -3.17 -3.42
N ALA A 697 27.42 -2.34 -2.61
CA ALA A 697 26.36 -2.79 -1.69
C ALA A 697 25.20 -3.49 -2.45
N GLN A 698 24.83 -2.98 -3.62
CA GLN A 698 23.78 -3.58 -4.45
C GLN A 698 24.21 -4.89 -5.12
N VAL A 699 25.48 -5.01 -5.52
CA VAL A 699 26.06 -6.27 -6.02
C VAL A 699 26.04 -7.36 -4.94
N ILE A 700 26.36 -7.02 -3.69
CA ILE A 700 26.31 -7.98 -2.57
C ILE A 700 24.85 -8.39 -2.27
N VAL A 701 23.91 -7.44 -2.30
CA VAL A 701 22.47 -7.73 -2.16
C VAL A 701 21.96 -8.67 -3.26
N ARG A 702 22.33 -8.44 -4.53
CA ARG A 702 22.05 -9.38 -5.64
C ARG A 702 22.58 -10.77 -5.31
N ASP A 703 23.84 -10.84 -4.91
CA ASP A 703 24.50 -12.12 -4.63
C ASP A 703 23.84 -12.86 -3.47
N ARG A 704 23.42 -12.17 -2.41
CA ARG A 704 22.64 -12.77 -1.32
C ARG A 704 21.31 -13.34 -1.83
N ILE A 705 20.62 -12.65 -2.75
CA ILE A 705 19.36 -13.12 -3.37
C ILE A 705 19.60 -14.34 -4.28
N GLU A 706 20.64 -14.34 -5.11
CA GLU A 706 20.97 -15.44 -6.02
C GLU A 706 21.47 -16.68 -5.25
N ARG A 707 22.33 -16.49 -4.25
CA ARG A 707 22.85 -17.55 -3.36
C ARG A 707 21.78 -18.08 -2.39
N ALA A 708 20.66 -17.38 -2.16
CA ALA A 708 19.66 -17.78 -1.17
C ALA A 708 19.04 -19.17 -1.45
N PRO A 709 18.94 -20.06 -0.45
CA PRO A 709 19.11 -19.83 0.99
C PRO A 709 20.56 -19.97 1.52
N PHE A 710 21.55 -20.30 0.68
CA PHE A 710 22.92 -20.62 1.08
C PHE A 710 23.80 -19.42 1.42
N GLY A 711 23.34 -18.19 1.22
CA GLY A 711 24.09 -16.94 1.46
C GLY A 711 24.98 -16.93 2.72
N PRO A 712 24.46 -17.29 3.92
CA PRO A 712 25.24 -17.31 5.16
C PRO A 712 26.47 -18.23 5.15
N LEU A 713 26.53 -19.24 4.27
CA LEU A 713 27.70 -20.13 4.13
C LEU A 713 28.87 -19.45 3.42
N PHE A 714 28.59 -18.43 2.60
CA PHE A 714 29.61 -17.68 1.86
C PHE A 714 30.19 -16.52 2.68
N GLU A 715 29.48 -16.05 3.70
CA GLU A 715 29.82 -14.88 4.52
C GLU A 715 30.21 -15.25 5.97
N MET A 716 30.61 -16.51 6.22
CA MET A 716 30.92 -17.01 7.58
C MET A 716 32.10 -16.31 8.29
N LYS A 717 32.87 -15.47 7.59
CA LYS A 717 34.05 -14.77 8.16
C LYS A 717 33.75 -13.31 8.52
N GLU A 718 33.05 -12.60 7.66
CA GLU A 718 32.77 -11.17 7.78
C GLU A 718 31.57 -10.82 6.88
N ASP A 719 30.78 -9.81 7.28
CA ASP A 719 29.66 -9.29 6.50
C ASP A 719 30.18 -8.30 5.44
N GLU A 720 30.18 -8.73 4.17
CA GLU A 720 30.69 -7.97 3.03
C GLU A 720 30.02 -6.59 2.85
N VAL A 721 28.80 -6.37 3.40
CA VAL A 721 28.06 -5.10 3.28
C VAL A 721 28.55 -4.02 4.24
N VAL A 722 29.25 -4.38 5.33
CA VAL A 722 29.64 -3.44 6.39
C VAL A 722 30.55 -2.32 5.87
N ALA A 723 31.57 -2.64 5.08
CA ALA A 723 32.50 -1.64 4.55
C ALA A 723 31.81 -0.67 3.55
N PRO A 724 31.06 -1.13 2.53
CA PRO A 724 30.24 -0.26 1.70
C PRO A 724 29.25 0.63 2.48
N MET A 725 28.54 0.08 3.47
CA MET A 725 27.55 0.84 4.23
C MET A 725 28.19 1.90 5.13
N LYS A 726 29.40 1.66 5.65
CA LYS A 726 30.14 2.67 6.42
C LYS A 726 30.42 3.92 5.58
N GLU A 727 30.84 3.75 4.33
CA GLU A 727 31.05 4.87 3.42
C GLU A 727 29.73 5.58 3.11
N ILE A 728 28.68 4.84 2.71
CA ILE A 728 27.35 5.40 2.40
C ILE A 728 26.79 6.22 3.58
N LEU A 729 26.88 5.71 4.81
CA LEU A 729 26.39 6.39 6.01
C LEU A 729 27.20 7.66 6.32
N SER A 730 28.49 7.72 5.99
CA SER A 730 29.31 8.92 6.17
C SER A 730 28.79 10.14 5.39
N PHE A 731 28.07 9.92 4.28
CA PHE A 731 27.41 10.97 3.50
C PHE A 731 26.00 11.31 3.99
N VAL A 732 25.24 10.33 4.48
CA VAL A 732 23.86 10.55 4.94
C VAL A 732 23.80 11.18 6.34
N ASP A 733 24.70 10.78 7.25
CA ASP A 733 24.74 11.28 8.63
C ASP A 733 24.81 12.82 8.75
N PRO A 734 25.70 13.53 8.01
CA PRO A 734 25.77 14.99 8.07
C PRO A 734 24.46 15.69 7.63
N ILE A 735 23.79 15.15 6.60
CA ILE A 735 22.53 15.71 6.07
C ILE A 735 21.43 15.60 7.13
N VAL A 736 21.30 14.41 7.73
CA VAL A 736 20.31 14.14 8.80
C VAL A 736 20.59 14.98 10.04
N ARG A 737 21.86 15.12 10.45
CA ARG A 737 22.26 15.97 11.59
C ARG A 737 21.96 17.45 11.34
N ASN A 738 22.17 17.95 10.11
CA ASN A 738 21.84 19.33 9.74
C ASN A 738 20.33 19.59 9.82
N ALA A 739 19.51 18.73 9.19
CA ALA A 739 18.05 18.86 9.23
C ALA A 739 17.49 18.76 10.67
N LEU A 740 18.04 17.88 11.51
CA LEU A 740 17.73 17.84 12.94
C LEU A 740 18.04 19.15 13.67
N SER A 741 19.15 19.81 13.34
CA SER A 741 19.50 21.11 13.92
C SER A 741 18.50 22.19 13.51
N GLN A 742 18.00 22.15 12.28
CA GLN A 742 16.96 23.05 11.78
C GLN A 742 15.60 22.78 12.46
N ARG A 743 15.18 21.51 12.63
CA ARG A 743 13.98 21.15 13.41
C ARG A 743 14.07 21.70 14.85
N ARG A 744 15.21 21.54 15.52
CA ARG A 744 15.43 22.08 16.88
C ARG A 744 15.34 23.60 16.94
N ARG A 745 15.87 24.31 15.93
CA ARG A 745 15.74 25.78 15.82
C ARG A 745 14.28 26.21 15.60
N LYS A 746 13.56 25.59 14.66
CA LYS A 746 12.13 25.88 14.40
C LYS A 746 11.22 25.61 15.62
N VAL A 747 11.56 24.64 16.48
CA VAL A 747 10.82 24.39 17.74
C VAL A 747 11.06 25.46 18.82
N GLN A 748 12.21 26.16 18.78
CA GLN A 748 12.56 27.18 19.79
C GLN A 748 12.02 28.59 19.50
N LYS A 749 11.52 28.87 18.29
CA LYS A 749 10.88 30.13 17.91
C LYS A 749 9.51 29.89 17.25
N PRO A 750 8.39 29.93 17.99
CA PRO A 750 7.07 29.57 17.47
C PRO A 750 6.34 30.65 16.64
N GLU A 751 6.87 31.89 16.59
CA GLU A 751 6.08 33.07 16.18
C GLU A 751 6.12 33.36 14.67
N ASP A 752 7.17 32.96 13.95
CA ASP A 752 7.28 33.15 12.50
C ASP A 752 6.53 32.06 11.70
N LYS A 753 5.20 32.17 11.68
CA LYS A 753 4.36 31.42 10.72
C LYS A 753 4.24 32.13 9.38
N ILE A 754 5.37 32.30 8.70
CA ILE A 754 5.36 32.24 7.24
C ILE A 754 5.11 30.77 6.87
N VAL A 755 4.13 30.52 6.01
CA VAL A 755 3.88 29.17 5.50
C VAL A 755 4.99 28.86 4.50
N ASP A 756 6.00 28.15 5.00
CA ASP A 756 7.14 27.63 4.25
C ASP A 756 6.65 26.59 3.22
N ASP A 757 6.31 27.08 2.02
CA ASP A 757 5.80 26.27 0.89
C ASP A 757 6.87 25.28 0.36
N GLU A 758 8.12 25.42 0.83
CA GLU A 758 9.29 24.62 0.48
C GLU A 758 9.68 23.55 1.51
N SER A 759 8.80 23.21 2.47
CA SER A 759 9.10 22.15 3.47
C SER A 759 9.59 20.86 2.78
N THR A 760 10.86 20.48 2.98
CA THR A 760 11.51 19.35 2.29
C THR A 760 10.97 17.99 2.75
N PHE A 761 11.19 16.92 1.96
CA PHE A 761 10.74 15.58 2.35
C PHE A 761 11.38 15.14 3.66
N LEU A 762 12.67 15.46 3.84
CA LEU A 762 13.40 15.20 5.09
C LEU A 762 12.75 15.88 6.30
N MET A 763 12.34 17.15 6.17
CA MET A 763 11.67 17.86 7.27
C MET A 763 10.30 17.26 7.59
N HIS A 764 9.50 16.89 6.58
CA HIS A 764 8.22 16.21 6.83
C HIS A 764 8.39 14.83 7.46
N LEU A 765 9.41 14.07 7.05
CA LEU A 765 9.70 12.77 7.67
C LEU A 765 10.06 12.96 9.15
N LEU A 766 10.90 13.96 9.47
CA LEU A 766 11.23 14.37 10.83
C LEU A 766 10.05 14.94 11.63
N GLU A 767 8.98 15.43 11.01
CA GLU A 767 7.71 15.77 11.68
C GLU A 767 6.86 14.53 11.96
N SER A 768 6.97 13.51 11.11
CA SER A 768 6.12 12.30 11.15
C SER A 768 6.62 11.19 12.09
N THR A 769 7.93 11.17 12.40
CA THR A 769 8.56 10.17 13.28
C THR A 769 9.77 10.74 14.02
N ASP A 770 9.99 10.24 15.23
CA ASP A 770 11.21 10.50 16.02
C ASP A 770 12.22 9.32 15.97
N ASP A 771 11.90 8.22 15.25
CA ASP A 771 12.85 7.12 15.01
C ASP A 771 13.89 7.55 13.96
N MET A 772 15.05 7.99 14.43
CA MET A 772 16.15 8.43 13.58
C MET A 772 16.69 7.33 12.65
N LYS A 773 16.58 6.06 13.02
CA LYS A 773 16.98 4.96 12.14
C LYS A 773 15.99 4.85 10.99
N MET A 774 14.69 4.95 11.27
CA MET A 774 13.64 4.98 10.23
C MET A 774 13.81 6.16 9.26
N VAL A 775 14.28 7.32 9.75
CA VAL A 775 14.61 8.49 8.91
C VAL A 775 15.77 8.17 7.96
N VAL A 776 16.88 7.62 8.46
CA VAL A 776 18.05 7.23 7.63
C VAL A 776 17.66 6.14 6.62
N ASP A 777 16.95 5.10 7.08
CA ASP A 777 16.47 4.00 6.25
C ASP A 777 15.64 4.53 5.06
N GLU A 778 14.71 5.45 5.29
CA GLU A 778 13.85 5.98 4.22
C GLU A 778 14.60 6.90 3.24
N ILE A 779 15.52 7.74 3.73
CA ILE A 779 16.40 8.55 2.86
C ILE A 779 17.19 7.65 1.92
N LEU A 780 17.78 6.57 2.44
CA LEU A 780 18.51 5.59 1.64
C LEU A 780 17.59 4.96 0.58
N ASN A 781 16.39 4.51 0.96
CA ASN A 781 15.42 3.92 0.04
C ASN A 781 15.10 4.86 -1.13
N ILE A 782 14.81 6.14 -0.87
CA ILE A 782 14.40 7.07 -1.91
C ILE A 782 15.59 7.53 -2.76
N LEU A 783 16.79 7.70 -2.20
CA LEU A 783 18.01 7.98 -2.97
C LEU A 783 18.32 6.86 -3.98
N VAL A 784 18.14 5.59 -3.60
CA VAL A 784 18.25 4.44 -4.53
C VAL A 784 17.25 4.56 -5.68
N ALA A 785 15.99 4.87 -5.37
CA ALA A 785 14.94 4.98 -6.37
C ALA A 785 15.13 6.16 -7.34
N GLY A 786 15.57 7.32 -6.84
CA GLY A 786 15.79 8.52 -7.65
C GLY A 786 16.97 8.41 -8.61
N ARG A 787 18.06 7.76 -8.16
CA ARG A 787 19.30 7.58 -8.90
C ARG A 787 19.18 6.52 -10.00
N ASP A 788 19.14 5.25 -9.62
CA ASP A 788 19.54 4.16 -10.53
C ASP A 788 18.51 3.88 -11.63
N LEU A 789 17.22 4.09 -11.34
CA LEU A 789 16.14 3.89 -12.33
C LEU A 789 16.28 4.86 -13.50
N THR A 790 16.56 6.12 -13.20
CA THR A 790 16.71 7.19 -14.21
C THR A 790 18.06 7.08 -14.90
N ALA A 791 19.14 6.78 -14.16
CA ALA A 791 20.48 6.57 -14.72
C ALA A 791 20.54 5.36 -15.67
N SER A 792 19.92 4.23 -15.30
CA SER A 792 19.79 3.03 -16.13
C SER A 792 19.04 3.31 -17.43
N LEU A 793 17.94 4.06 -17.33
CA LEU A 793 17.14 4.47 -18.48
C LEU A 793 17.89 5.41 -19.42
N LEU A 794 18.57 6.42 -18.87
CA LEU A 794 19.45 7.33 -19.59
C LEU A 794 20.53 6.54 -20.33
N THR A 795 21.32 5.73 -19.62
CA THR A 795 22.38 4.87 -20.15
C THR A 795 21.88 3.92 -21.25
N SER A 796 20.68 3.36 -21.10
CA SER A 796 20.09 2.50 -22.13
C SER A 796 19.64 3.29 -23.36
N ALA A 797 19.12 4.50 -23.17
CA ALA A 797 18.75 5.39 -24.26
C ALA A 797 19.99 5.77 -25.09
N VAL A 798 21.03 6.24 -24.41
CA VAL A 798 22.37 6.53 -24.93
C VAL A 798 22.81 5.42 -25.85
N TYR A 799 22.84 4.19 -25.32
CA TYR A 799 23.27 3.02 -26.05
C TYR A 799 22.49 2.80 -27.36
N PHE A 800 21.16 2.86 -27.37
CA PHE A 800 20.38 2.70 -28.61
C PHE A 800 20.61 3.83 -29.62
N LEU A 801 20.82 5.05 -29.14
CA LEU A 801 21.12 6.21 -29.98
C LEU A 801 22.47 6.06 -30.70
N THR A 802 23.42 5.36 -30.06
CA THR A 802 24.70 4.99 -30.69
C THR A 802 24.54 4.02 -31.86
N LEU A 803 23.52 3.16 -31.80
CA LEU A 803 23.28 2.09 -32.77
C LEU A 803 22.37 2.53 -33.93
N HIS A 804 21.61 3.62 -33.75
CA HIS A 804 20.57 4.06 -34.68
C HIS A 804 20.69 5.56 -35.03
N PRO A 805 21.68 5.95 -35.87
CA PRO A 805 21.86 7.35 -36.31
C PRO A 805 20.68 7.95 -37.09
N ASP A 806 19.81 7.11 -37.64
CA ASP A 806 18.56 7.48 -38.31
C ASP A 806 17.48 7.92 -37.32
N ILE A 807 17.26 7.13 -36.26
CA ILE A 807 16.39 7.48 -35.12
C ILE A 807 16.92 8.74 -34.42
N LEU A 808 18.26 8.85 -34.34
CA LEU A 808 18.98 10.00 -33.83
C LEU A 808 18.62 11.28 -34.60
N ALA A 809 18.79 11.30 -35.93
CA ALA A 809 18.48 12.44 -36.78
C ALA A 809 17.01 12.89 -36.63
N ARG A 810 16.08 11.93 -36.60
CA ARG A 810 14.64 12.20 -36.45
C ARG A 810 14.24 12.72 -35.06
N LEU A 811 14.88 12.26 -33.99
CA LEU A 811 14.69 12.84 -32.65
C LEU A 811 15.13 14.30 -32.60
N ARG A 812 16.28 14.62 -33.21
CA ARG A 812 16.78 16.01 -33.29
C ARG A 812 15.78 16.89 -34.03
N GLN A 813 15.29 16.43 -35.18
CA GLN A 813 14.27 17.15 -35.95
C GLN A 813 12.98 17.43 -35.16
N GLU A 814 12.53 16.51 -34.29
CA GLU A 814 11.39 16.79 -33.39
C GLU A 814 11.75 17.81 -32.30
N VAL A 815 12.92 17.69 -31.67
CA VAL A 815 13.37 18.62 -30.62
C VAL A 815 13.54 20.02 -31.18
N ASP A 816 14.30 20.18 -32.27
CA ASP A 816 14.53 21.47 -32.93
C ASP A 816 13.22 22.11 -33.41
N GLY A 817 12.30 21.29 -33.96
CA GLY A 817 10.99 21.75 -34.44
C GLY A 817 10.00 22.14 -33.34
N VAL A 818 10.13 21.61 -32.13
CA VAL A 818 9.23 21.92 -30.99
C VAL A 818 9.82 23.00 -30.06
N CYS A 819 11.14 23.05 -29.89
CA CYS A 819 11.82 24.06 -29.06
C CYS A 819 12.16 25.35 -29.83
N GLY A 820 12.46 25.25 -31.12
CA GLY A 820 12.82 26.38 -31.99
C GLY A 820 14.23 26.94 -31.75
N SER A 821 14.60 27.94 -32.55
CA SER A 821 15.93 28.61 -32.50
C SER A 821 16.12 29.55 -31.30
N SER A 822 15.17 29.60 -30.38
CA SER A 822 15.09 30.58 -29.29
C SER A 822 15.12 29.87 -27.93
N THR A 823 15.85 30.45 -26.98
CA THR A 823 16.07 30.02 -25.59
C THR A 823 14.81 30.05 -24.71
N ASN A 824 13.73 29.43 -25.18
CA ASN A 824 12.53 29.16 -24.40
C ASN A 824 12.80 28.02 -23.43
N ARG A 825 12.80 28.33 -22.12
CA ARG A 825 12.94 27.36 -21.04
C ARG A 825 11.98 26.19 -21.18
N LEU A 826 12.44 24.98 -20.83
CA LEU A 826 11.65 23.76 -20.93
C LEU A 826 10.32 23.88 -20.18
N SER A 827 9.22 23.57 -20.86
CA SER A 827 7.86 23.64 -20.29
C SER A 827 7.11 22.31 -20.44
N HIS A 828 6.12 22.08 -19.58
CA HIS A 828 5.29 20.88 -19.67
C HIS A 828 4.46 20.78 -20.96
N GLU A 829 4.19 21.90 -21.63
CA GLU A 829 3.49 21.93 -22.90
C GLU A 829 4.40 21.50 -24.05
N ILE A 830 5.65 22.01 -24.08
CA ILE A 830 6.72 21.55 -24.97
C ILE A 830 6.92 20.03 -24.83
N LEU A 831 7.10 19.53 -23.60
CA LEU A 831 7.25 18.11 -23.30
C LEU A 831 6.00 17.26 -23.61
N ARG A 832 4.81 17.87 -23.72
CA ARG A 832 3.58 17.17 -24.15
C ARG A 832 3.59 16.89 -25.65
N ASN A 833 4.22 17.77 -26.44
CA ASN A 833 4.20 17.75 -27.89
C ASN A 833 5.30 16.87 -28.52
N MET A 834 6.37 16.57 -27.79
CA MET A 834 7.43 15.62 -28.21
C MET A 834 6.92 14.16 -28.22
N LYS A 835 6.28 13.76 -29.32
CA LYS A 835 5.61 12.45 -29.49
C LYS A 835 6.58 11.36 -29.90
N TYR A 836 7.54 11.65 -30.77
CA TYR A 836 8.58 10.71 -31.20
C TYR A 836 9.61 10.47 -30.09
N LEU A 837 9.97 11.48 -29.30
CA LEU A 837 10.64 11.27 -28.02
C LEU A 837 9.78 10.33 -27.15
N ARG A 838 8.46 10.57 -27.03
CA ARG A 838 7.55 9.65 -26.30
C ARG A 838 7.41 8.25 -26.92
N ALA A 839 7.75 8.05 -28.18
CA ALA A 839 7.91 6.73 -28.77
C ALA A 839 9.27 6.11 -28.35
N PHE A 840 10.36 6.84 -28.58
CA PHE A 840 11.76 6.41 -28.39
C PHE A 840 12.02 5.71 -27.05
N LEU A 841 11.94 6.38 -25.89
CA LEU A 841 12.13 5.62 -24.63
C LEU A 841 11.06 4.58 -24.29
N ASN A 842 9.88 4.58 -24.92
CA ASN A 842 8.94 3.50 -24.61
C ASN A 842 9.53 2.22 -25.19
N GLU A 843 10.18 2.33 -26.34
CA GLU A 843 11.02 1.28 -26.91
C GLU A 843 12.28 1.00 -26.08
N THR A 844 13.00 2.02 -25.58
CA THR A 844 14.14 1.82 -24.65
C THR A 844 13.72 1.05 -23.41
N LEU A 845 12.64 1.45 -22.74
CA LEU A 845 12.12 0.80 -21.54
C LEU A 845 11.57 -0.60 -21.83
N ARG A 846 11.09 -0.84 -23.05
CA ARG A 846 10.63 -2.16 -23.49
C ARG A 846 11.83 -3.09 -23.69
N LEU A 847 12.87 -2.58 -24.35
CA LEU A 847 14.08 -3.31 -24.74
C LEU A 847 15.22 -3.25 -23.74
N VAL A 848 15.12 -2.48 -22.66
CA VAL A 848 15.92 -2.51 -21.42
C VAL A 848 15.06 -1.91 -20.29
N PRO A 849 14.17 -2.69 -19.64
CA PRO A 849 13.49 -2.23 -18.43
C PRO A 849 14.50 -2.07 -17.29
N PRO A 850 14.54 -0.92 -16.57
CA PRO A 850 15.50 -0.69 -15.50
C PRO A 850 15.47 -1.77 -14.42
N VAL A 851 14.30 -2.31 -14.06
CA VAL A 851 14.18 -3.45 -13.15
C VAL A 851 13.71 -4.69 -13.95
N PRO A 852 14.62 -5.60 -14.32
CA PRO A 852 14.33 -6.65 -15.30
C PRO A 852 13.56 -7.85 -14.70
N ILE A 853 13.74 -8.09 -13.40
CA ILE A 853 13.12 -9.18 -12.63
C ILE A 853 12.58 -8.59 -11.33
N ASN A 854 11.33 -8.91 -10.98
CA ASN A 854 10.73 -8.53 -9.70
C ASN A 854 10.42 -9.78 -8.85
N LEU A 855 10.64 -9.65 -7.54
CA LEU A 855 10.39 -10.70 -6.55
C LEU A 855 9.21 -10.33 -5.64
N ARG A 856 8.38 -11.32 -5.29
CA ARG A 856 7.28 -11.27 -4.31
C ARG A 856 7.17 -12.61 -3.57
N GLU A 857 6.33 -12.66 -2.55
CA GLU A 857 5.92 -13.88 -1.84
C GLU A 857 4.40 -13.87 -1.67
N SER A 858 3.74 -15.03 -1.84
CA SER A 858 2.29 -15.13 -1.68
C SER A 858 1.87 -15.17 -0.20
N ASN A 859 1.17 -14.13 0.26
CA ASN A 859 0.64 -14.03 1.63
C ASN A 859 -0.61 -14.91 1.84
N ALA A 860 -1.28 -15.31 0.75
CA ALA A 860 -2.49 -16.13 0.74
C ALA A 860 -2.40 -17.27 -0.30
N GLU A 861 -3.29 -18.25 -0.20
CA GLU A 861 -3.51 -19.23 -1.27
C GLU A 861 -4.33 -18.54 -2.37
N THR A 862 -3.89 -18.62 -3.62
CA THR A 862 -4.52 -17.93 -4.75
C THR A 862 -4.36 -18.76 -6.04
N SER A 863 -4.74 -18.20 -7.18
CA SER A 863 -4.63 -18.84 -8.48
C SER A 863 -3.96 -17.95 -9.53
N TRP A 864 -3.25 -18.59 -10.45
CA TRP A 864 -2.78 -18.02 -11.71
C TRP A 864 -3.55 -18.63 -12.86
N ILE A 865 -3.29 -18.18 -14.08
CA ILE A 865 -3.74 -18.82 -15.31
C ILE A 865 -2.55 -19.26 -16.17
N ASP A 866 -2.72 -20.37 -16.89
CA ASP A 866 -1.80 -20.76 -17.97
C ASP A 866 -2.18 -20.06 -19.30
N ASP A 867 -1.45 -20.39 -20.37
CA ASP A 867 -1.65 -19.82 -21.71
C ASP A 867 -2.95 -20.29 -22.39
N GLU A 868 -3.59 -21.35 -21.88
CA GLU A 868 -4.90 -21.86 -22.30
C GLU A 868 -6.06 -21.26 -21.47
N GLY A 869 -5.75 -20.54 -20.38
CA GLY A 869 -6.74 -19.98 -19.45
C GLY A 869 -7.16 -20.90 -18.30
N ASN A 870 -6.54 -22.07 -18.12
CA ASN A 870 -6.83 -22.95 -16.98
C ASN A 870 -6.29 -22.36 -15.68
N GLN A 871 -7.00 -22.60 -14.57
CA GLN A 871 -6.57 -22.15 -13.24
C GLN A 871 -5.40 -22.99 -12.71
N LEU A 872 -4.30 -22.31 -12.39
CA LEU A 872 -3.08 -22.83 -11.80
C LEU A 872 -3.04 -22.54 -10.29
N TYR A 873 -2.74 -23.55 -9.47
CA TYR A 873 -2.69 -23.40 -8.02
C TYR A 873 -1.43 -22.67 -7.52
N VAL A 874 -1.61 -21.59 -6.74
CA VAL A 874 -0.54 -20.83 -6.07
C VAL A 874 -0.62 -21.06 -4.55
N PRO A 875 0.31 -21.82 -3.94
CA PRO A 875 0.32 -22.04 -2.50
C PRO A 875 0.74 -20.78 -1.74
N LYS A 876 0.21 -20.56 -0.52
CA LYS A 876 0.69 -19.55 0.42
C LYS A 876 2.15 -19.79 0.82
N GLY A 877 2.91 -18.72 1.05
CA GLY A 877 4.33 -18.73 1.42
C GLY A 877 5.26 -19.07 0.27
N THR A 878 4.78 -18.99 -0.98
CA THR A 878 5.56 -19.35 -2.16
C THR A 878 6.17 -18.10 -2.78
N ARG A 879 7.45 -18.15 -3.12
CA ARG A 879 8.15 -17.04 -3.77
C ARG A 879 7.75 -16.94 -5.23
N VAL A 880 7.61 -15.71 -5.73
CA VAL A 880 7.12 -15.38 -7.06
C VAL A 880 8.15 -14.52 -7.77
N VAL A 881 8.53 -14.93 -8.97
CA VAL A 881 9.55 -14.29 -9.81
C VAL A 881 8.90 -13.85 -11.12
N MET A 882 8.73 -12.54 -11.29
CA MET A 882 8.19 -11.91 -12.49
C MET A 882 9.34 -11.46 -13.39
N ASN A 883 9.48 -12.06 -14.57
CA ASN A 883 10.53 -11.72 -15.53
C ASN A 883 10.01 -10.73 -16.58
N ILE A 884 10.00 -9.45 -16.19
CA ILE A 884 9.53 -8.31 -17.02
C ILE A 884 10.40 -8.21 -18.29
N PHE A 885 11.70 -8.46 -18.17
CA PHE A 885 12.65 -8.44 -19.28
C PHE A 885 12.20 -9.36 -20.44
N ASN A 886 11.94 -10.64 -20.17
CA ASN A 886 11.52 -11.56 -21.23
C ASN A 886 10.07 -11.30 -21.69
N MET A 887 9.16 -10.93 -20.80
CA MET A 887 7.79 -10.56 -21.18
C MET A 887 7.75 -9.42 -22.21
N GLN A 888 8.51 -8.35 -21.99
CA GLN A 888 8.52 -7.17 -22.87
C GLN A 888 9.21 -7.43 -24.23
N ARG A 889 9.80 -8.61 -24.43
CA ARG A 889 10.41 -9.05 -25.68
C ARG A 889 9.79 -10.34 -26.24
N TYR A 890 8.73 -10.85 -25.62
CA TYR A 890 8.11 -12.10 -26.03
C TYR A 890 7.40 -11.95 -27.39
N GLU A 891 7.89 -12.66 -28.41
CA GLU A 891 7.43 -12.56 -29.80
C GLU A 891 5.91 -12.76 -29.97
N PRO A 892 5.23 -13.70 -29.29
CA PRO A 892 3.77 -13.80 -29.34
C PRO A 892 3.02 -12.50 -28.96
N TYR A 893 3.53 -11.74 -27.99
CA TYR A 893 2.92 -10.46 -27.59
C TYR A 893 3.29 -9.32 -28.55
N TRP A 894 4.57 -9.19 -28.89
CA TRP A 894 5.12 -8.03 -29.59
C TRP A 894 5.24 -8.16 -31.11
N GLY A 895 5.04 -9.36 -31.65
CA GLY A 895 5.19 -9.68 -33.07
C GLY A 895 6.64 -9.99 -33.47
N PRO A 896 6.86 -10.33 -34.75
CA PRO A 896 8.14 -10.87 -35.25
C PRO A 896 9.34 -9.92 -35.11
N ASN A 897 9.11 -8.63 -34.88
CA ASN A 897 10.14 -7.63 -34.62
C ASN A 897 10.28 -7.26 -33.14
N ALA A 898 9.89 -8.15 -32.21
CA ALA A 898 10.00 -7.94 -30.77
C ALA A 898 11.42 -7.62 -30.29
N HIS A 899 12.46 -8.10 -30.97
CA HIS A 899 13.86 -7.86 -30.63
C HIS A 899 14.48 -6.63 -31.33
N VAL A 900 13.80 -6.07 -32.35
CA VAL A 900 14.23 -4.87 -33.08
C VAL A 900 13.89 -3.63 -32.26
N PHE A 901 14.82 -2.67 -32.21
CA PHE A 901 14.59 -1.35 -31.63
C PHE A 901 13.88 -0.47 -32.66
N ASP A 902 12.57 -0.29 -32.46
CA ASP A 902 11.70 0.42 -33.40
C ASP A 902 10.70 1.30 -32.61
N PRO A 903 10.96 2.61 -32.49
CA PRO A 903 10.05 3.55 -31.85
C PRO A 903 8.68 3.66 -32.54
N ASP A 904 8.58 3.50 -33.86
CA ASP A 904 7.33 3.74 -34.58
C ASP A 904 6.20 2.76 -34.20
N ARG A 905 6.53 1.62 -33.56
CA ARG A 905 5.51 0.72 -32.97
C ARG A 905 4.58 1.40 -31.97
N TRP A 906 4.98 2.55 -31.42
CA TRP A 906 4.23 3.36 -30.45
C TRP A 906 3.39 4.46 -31.12
N LEU A 907 3.55 4.66 -32.42
CA LEU A 907 2.89 5.69 -33.23
C LEU A 907 2.01 5.10 -34.34
N ASP A 908 2.34 3.91 -34.84
CA ASP A 908 1.58 3.20 -35.86
C ASP A 908 0.55 2.20 -35.28
N ALA A 909 -0.12 1.45 -36.16
CA ALA A 909 -1.16 0.50 -35.81
C ALA A 909 -0.72 -0.62 -34.82
N ARG A 910 0.58 -0.89 -34.68
CA ARG A 910 1.11 -1.90 -33.73
C ARG A 910 0.86 -1.51 -32.28
N VAL A 911 0.65 -0.23 -31.97
CA VAL A 911 0.29 0.27 -30.64
C VAL A 911 -0.98 -0.41 -30.10
N GLN A 912 -1.86 -0.90 -30.98
CA GLN A 912 -3.08 -1.64 -30.62
C GLN A 912 -2.78 -2.93 -29.83
N ARG A 913 -1.62 -3.57 -30.04
CA ARG A 913 -1.20 -4.73 -29.22
C ARG A 913 -1.08 -4.34 -27.76
N TYR A 914 -0.40 -3.23 -27.47
CA TYR A 914 -0.29 -2.67 -26.12
C TYR A 914 -1.64 -2.19 -25.58
N ILE A 915 -2.47 -1.51 -26.38
CA ILE A 915 -3.80 -1.05 -25.95
C ILE A 915 -4.70 -2.24 -25.56
N SER A 916 -4.66 -3.33 -26.33
CA SER A 916 -5.45 -4.54 -26.07
C SER A 916 -4.99 -5.34 -24.83
N ASN A 917 -3.70 -5.24 -24.48
CA ASN A 917 -3.14 -5.91 -23.30
C ASN A 917 -2.06 -5.02 -22.65
N PRO A 918 -2.45 -4.03 -21.83
CA PRO A 918 -1.51 -3.03 -21.30
C PRO A 918 -0.37 -3.63 -20.45
N PHE A 919 -0.59 -4.81 -19.86
CA PHE A 919 0.40 -5.48 -19.00
C PHE A 919 1.53 -6.19 -19.74
N ILE A 920 1.56 -6.19 -21.08
CA ILE A 920 2.76 -6.62 -21.83
C ILE A 920 3.92 -5.63 -21.72
N PHE A 921 3.67 -4.43 -21.19
CA PHE A 921 4.65 -3.35 -20.98
C PHE A 921 4.54 -2.80 -19.55
N VAL A 922 5.51 -3.14 -18.69
CA VAL A 922 5.49 -2.80 -17.25
C VAL A 922 6.81 -2.09 -16.87
N PRO A 923 7.13 -0.94 -17.50
CA PRO A 923 8.44 -0.30 -17.40
C PRO A 923 8.81 0.26 -16.02
N PHE A 924 7.81 0.59 -15.19
CA PHE A 924 7.97 1.21 -13.87
C PHE A 924 7.07 0.58 -12.79
N ASN A 925 6.52 -0.62 -13.06
CA ASN A 925 5.25 -1.05 -12.44
C ASN A 925 4.09 -0.04 -12.67
N GLY A 926 4.22 0.84 -13.67
CA GLY A 926 3.26 1.85 -14.15
C GLY A 926 3.79 3.31 -14.14
N GLY A 927 3.99 3.94 -15.32
CA GLY A 927 4.17 5.41 -15.49
C GLY A 927 5.55 5.93 -16.04
N PRO A 928 5.66 6.71 -17.15
CA PRO A 928 6.95 6.95 -17.89
C PRO A 928 7.51 8.41 -18.04
N ARG A 929 8.84 8.62 -18.33
CA ARG A 929 9.48 9.84 -19.00
C ARG A 929 11.03 9.80 -19.33
N LYS A 930 11.64 10.87 -19.94
CA LYS A 930 12.67 10.76 -21.06
C LYS A 930 13.82 11.79 -21.32
N TYR A 931 14.91 11.35 -22.03
CA TYR A 931 16.05 12.12 -22.64
C TYR A 931 16.75 11.39 -23.85
N ASP A 932 17.90 11.85 -24.41
CA ASP A 932 17.99 12.18 -25.87
C ASP A 932 19.13 11.70 -26.86
N ARG A 933 20.48 11.81 -26.66
CA ARG A 933 21.45 11.80 -27.82
C ARG A 933 22.96 11.45 -27.62
N PHE A 934 23.51 10.33 -28.17
CA PHE A 934 24.88 9.81 -27.85
C PHE A 934 25.54 8.83 -28.86
N TRP A 935 26.86 8.51 -28.75
CA TRP A 935 27.57 7.45 -29.53
C TRP A 935 28.63 6.62 -28.78
N LEU A 936 28.78 5.33 -29.13
CA LEU A 936 29.58 4.33 -28.39
C LEU A 936 31.04 4.32 -28.86
N GLN A 937 31.97 4.08 -27.93
CA GLN A 937 33.38 3.93 -28.24
C GLN A 937 33.92 2.54 -27.84
N PRO A 938 33.84 1.53 -28.75
CA PRO A 938 34.24 0.15 -28.44
C PRO A 938 35.68 -0.02 -27.98
N GLU A 939 36.59 0.87 -28.39
CA GLU A 939 38.01 0.82 -28.04
C GLU A 939 38.28 1.22 -26.58
N ALA A 940 37.45 2.09 -26.01
CA ALA A 940 37.53 2.55 -24.62
C ALA A 940 36.81 1.61 -23.63
N GLN A 941 36.12 0.57 -24.11
CA GLN A 941 35.51 -0.46 -23.29
C GLN A 941 36.54 -1.51 -22.82
N PRO A 942 36.62 -1.84 -21.51
CA PRO A 942 37.50 -2.89 -21.00
C PRO A 942 37.32 -4.23 -21.74
N PRO A 943 38.39 -4.99 -22.05
CA PRO A 943 38.27 -6.19 -22.89
C PRO A 943 37.32 -7.29 -22.36
N HIS A 944 37.10 -7.34 -21.04
CA HIS A 944 36.23 -8.32 -20.39
C HIS A 944 34.74 -7.93 -20.33
N THR A 945 34.39 -6.69 -20.70
CA THR A 945 33.01 -6.17 -20.67
C THR A 945 32.37 -6.06 -22.06
N ARG A 946 33.12 -6.45 -23.11
CA ARG A 946 32.61 -6.59 -24.46
C ARG A 946 31.86 -7.93 -24.60
N PRO A 947 30.81 -8.00 -25.44
CA PRO A 947 30.12 -9.26 -25.73
C PRO A 947 31.08 -10.39 -26.16
N PRO A 948 30.94 -11.62 -25.65
CA PRO A 948 31.76 -12.75 -26.04
C PRO A 948 31.75 -12.99 -27.56
N PRO A 949 32.87 -13.41 -28.19
CA PRO A 949 32.90 -13.71 -29.62
C PRO A 949 31.84 -14.75 -30.05
N GLU A 950 31.49 -15.67 -29.16
CA GLU A 950 30.43 -16.68 -29.32
C GLU A 950 29.05 -16.08 -29.63
N TRP A 951 28.77 -14.84 -29.22
CA TRP A 951 27.48 -14.18 -29.49
C TRP A 951 27.29 -13.82 -30.97
N LYS A 952 28.38 -13.80 -31.75
CA LYS A 952 28.38 -13.56 -33.20
C LYS A 952 28.33 -14.85 -34.03
N ASP A 953 28.14 -16.03 -33.41
CA ASP A 953 27.93 -17.29 -34.13
C ASP A 953 26.64 -17.23 -34.97
N PRO A 954 26.68 -17.42 -36.31
CA PRO A 954 25.50 -17.40 -37.16
C PRO A 954 24.46 -18.50 -36.84
N ASN A 955 24.79 -19.49 -36.01
CA ASN A 955 23.83 -20.51 -35.53
C ASN A 955 23.15 -20.15 -34.20
N ILE A 956 23.48 -19.01 -33.57
CA ILE A 956 22.93 -18.65 -32.26
C ILE A 956 21.41 -18.47 -32.31
N GLU A 957 20.85 -17.98 -33.43
CA GLU A 957 19.40 -17.90 -33.63
C GLU A 957 18.71 -19.29 -33.70
N LYS A 958 19.38 -20.32 -34.24
CA LYS A 958 18.83 -21.68 -34.25
C LYS A 958 18.80 -22.28 -32.84
N LYS A 959 19.78 -21.91 -32.01
CA LYS A 959 19.94 -22.43 -30.64
C LYS A 959 18.99 -21.76 -29.64
N TYR A 960 18.71 -20.47 -29.80
CA TYR A 960 17.95 -19.66 -28.82
C TYR A 960 16.69 -18.96 -29.37
N GLY A 961 16.40 -19.09 -30.67
CA GLY A 961 15.38 -18.29 -31.36
C GLY A 961 15.93 -16.92 -31.79
N ARG A 962 15.06 -16.04 -32.30
CA ARG A 962 15.45 -14.64 -32.57
C ARG A 962 15.91 -13.99 -31.28
N THR A 963 17.13 -13.45 -31.25
CA THR A 963 17.70 -12.81 -30.05
C THR A 963 18.46 -11.55 -30.43
N ARG A 964 18.75 -10.69 -29.44
CA ARG A 964 19.56 -9.49 -29.65
C ARG A 964 21.07 -9.73 -29.57
N MET A 965 21.51 -10.86 -29.01
CA MET A 965 22.93 -11.16 -28.72
C MET A 965 23.91 -10.83 -29.88
N PRO A 966 23.61 -11.10 -31.17
CA PRO A 966 24.52 -10.78 -32.27
C PRO A 966 24.72 -9.29 -32.54
N ILE A 967 23.76 -8.46 -32.12
CA ILE A 967 23.68 -7.03 -32.42
C ILE A 967 24.25 -6.19 -31.26
N GLU A 968 24.26 -6.73 -30.04
CA GLU A 968 24.75 -5.98 -28.89
C GLU A 968 26.26 -5.68 -29.00
N GLN A 969 26.67 -4.48 -28.61
CA GLN A 969 28.07 -4.04 -28.61
C GLN A 969 28.64 -3.86 -27.18
N VAL A 970 27.79 -3.88 -26.15
CA VAL A 970 28.18 -3.84 -24.73
C VAL A 970 27.49 -4.95 -23.93
N LEU A 971 28.08 -5.36 -22.80
CA LEU A 971 27.48 -6.36 -21.91
C LEU A 971 26.56 -5.70 -20.88
N PHE A 972 25.25 -5.90 -21.02
CA PHE A 972 24.27 -5.53 -19.99
C PHE A 972 24.26 -6.56 -18.85
N ARG A 973 24.26 -6.07 -17.60
CA ARG A 973 24.12 -6.85 -16.36
C ARG A 973 23.02 -6.26 -15.47
N SER A 974 22.68 -6.96 -14.39
CA SER A 974 21.68 -6.49 -13.42
C SER A 974 22.08 -6.79 -11.98
N HIS A 975 22.04 -5.79 -11.10
CA HIS A 975 21.82 -6.01 -9.67
C HIS A 975 20.32 -5.91 -9.42
N LEU A 976 19.90 -4.90 -8.66
CA LEU A 976 18.52 -4.41 -8.57
C LEU A 976 18.07 -3.74 -9.89
N THR A 977 19.00 -3.06 -10.58
CA THR A 977 18.76 -2.39 -11.86
C THR A 977 19.71 -2.86 -12.95
N VAL A 978 19.33 -2.65 -14.23
CA VAL A 978 20.20 -2.92 -15.39
C VAL A 978 21.29 -1.85 -15.51
N TYR A 979 22.52 -2.29 -15.75
CA TYR A 979 23.68 -1.45 -16.00
C TYR A 979 24.55 -2.04 -17.11
N VAL A 980 25.44 -1.22 -17.69
CA VAL A 980 26.49 -1.62 -18.62
C VAL A 980 27.74 -1.98 -17.83
N ASP A 981 28.24 -3.20 -18.03
CA ASP A 981 29.46 -3.69 -17.38
C ASP A 981 30.67 -2.85 -17.81
N GLY A 982 31.47 -2.35 -16.87
CA GLY A 982 32.62 -1.48 -17.15
C GLY A 982 32.30 -0.03 -17.56
N GLY A 983 31.04 0.41 -17.50
CA GLY A 983 30.61 1.76 -17.87
C GLY A 983 30.19 1.89 -19.33
N LEU A 984 29.53 2.99 -19.69
CA LEU A 984 29.12 3.30 -21.06
C LEU A 984 29.99 4.40 -21.65
N TRP A 985 31.14 3.99 -22.18
CA TRP A 985 32.13 4.89 -22.76
C TRP A 985 31.68 5.45 -24.12
N ILE A 986 31.60 6.76 -24.18
CA ILE A 986 31.18 7.55 -25.34
C ILE A 986 32.23 8.59 -25.72
N SER A 987 32.22 9.01 -26.98
CA SER A 987 32.73 10.32 -27.39
C SER A 987 31.54 11.23 -27.73
N ALA A 988 31.74 12.53 -27.81
CA ALA A 988 30.90 13.42 -28.60
C ALA A 988 31.75 14.43 -29.40
N LYS A 989 31.11 15.15 -30.31
CA LYS A 989 31.62 16.30 -31.06
C LYS A 989 30.49 17.32 -31.15
N GLU A 990 30.81 18.59 -30.99
CA GLU A 990 29.84 19.68 -31.16
C GLU A 990 29.36 19.74 -32.62
N THR A 991 28.12 20.18 -32.84
CA THR A 991 27.53 20.22 -34.18
C THR A 991 27.79 21.60 -34.78
N GLU A 992 28.60 21.69 -35.83
CA GLU A 992 28.77 22.95 -36.57
C GLU A 992 27.40 23.47 -37.07
N SER A 993 27.16 24.76 -36.86
CA SER A 993 25.92 25.46 -37.20
C SER A 993 25.80 25.66 -38.71
N SER A 994 25.52 24.57 -39.42
CA SER A 994 25.36 24.54 -40.87
C SER A 994 24.16 25.38 -41.29
N SER A 995 24.43 26.39 -42.13
CA SER A 995 23.40 27.18 -42.80
C SER A 995 22.59 26.29 -43.77
N PRO A 996 21.29 26.56 -43.99
CA PRO A 996 20.38 25.64 -44.67
C PRO A 996 20.51 25.67 -46.21
N GLN A 997 21.73 25.46 -46.74
CA GLN A 997 21.99 25.44 -48.19
C GLN A 997 22.80 24.23 -48.72
N GLU A 998 23.45 23.43 -47.88
CA GLU A 998 24.26 22.28 -48.33
C GLU A 998 23.62 20.91 -48.01
N ALA A 999 22.37 20.72 -48.47
CA ALA A 999 21.65 19.45 -48.39
C ALA A 999 21.25 18.93 -49.79
N SER A 1000 22.21 18.89 -50.71
CA SER A 1000 22.04 18.24 -52.02
C SER A 1000 23.38 17.77 -52.61
N LEU A 1001 23.95 16.71 -52.03
CA LEU A 1001 24.89 15.78 -52.66
C LEU A 1001 24.92 14.45 -51.89
#